data_AF-A0A7X3IGP4-F1
#
_entry.id   AF-A0A7X3IGP4-F1
#
_cell.length_a   1.000
_cell.length_b   1.000
_cell.length_c   1.000
_cell.angle_alpha   90.00
_cell.angle_beta   90.00
_cell.angle_gamma   90.00
#
_symmetry.space_group_name_H-M   'P 1'
#
loop_
_entity.id
_entity.type
_entity.pdbx_description
1 polymer ?
#
loop_
_entity_poly.entity_id
_entity_poly.type
_entity_poly.pdbx_seq_one_letter_code
_entity_poly.pdbx_strand_id
1 'polypeptide(L)'
;MKIRIKVKQLVYFLGLLMVFVFAFNYGTSSSQKLAEADRGVMQAEKSEQILHMIDSAKPDEQLKLIEEYMLKDDSGDLTHIYDVYIGPDGSMYGGGSSEVDTQPEFNLKEQVPYLELYVQSGTSDPAISTAAKLLTYYYDGSGQWEKAAQLLTEARKRLHITRYIYARDELFMLQAKLAAEHEQYDELLRLCADMLLENKNSINSDTYVRISDLLVEYAMSDGKAAEMLKQIQDEMERQKNQMKDGDVVKLQSEQLQGILDRQNKLSSNKIKTGAEVSGTITKSNGEPLAYAGVFLRREEDINRSIFDMEPYQTMTNGKGEYTFKGVVPNSYKLFLGVNLSQISGWTWPVLPDDGWIDLRGQSKVQEDVVFQPLMELKSPVNEDVVRDKTMTFEWEPVAGAAYYNLNIGMKLHSGSTSRAVRQGITTPRVQVQAEDLYYEISGISSYSHGKEQEQLDPLSLLGYANAKNQFSWSVEAYSADGKLLTRSNGYRLSNDLTGNLPFFYLKERTLTEADEMLLAGKLDDAEAMYEADADRDPSDAHSLHMMLMILKGKTSLLRGAGTADAEEKKSMDAQQIDILKKLVELHPTENYYEWLADYYFKQADWNRYNRYYAIAESMRPFKDNSYSDGNHAMALMKQGKTDEAKVYLKKSIENDKSHRFIGAYLALFLYSGGSLDEGIQLAVKYPDRMGYNTPVDWEELLIAMKRESAINPGYKAVLKDKIAQYNHGKDEELKRWQPASESGLTALKNFMTALAHVS
;
A
#
# COMPACT_ATOMS: atom_id res chain seq x y z
N MET A 1 49.50 28.22 22.84
CA MET A 1 49.57 28.80 21.49
C MET A 1 48.39 29.76 21.33
N LYS A 2 48.61 31.07 21.17
CA LYS A 2 47.53 32.07 21.07
C LYS A 2 47.28 32.36 19.59
N ILE A 3 46.17 31.86 19.04
CA ILE A 3 45.79 32.10 17.64
C ILE A 3 45.10 33.47 17.57
N ARG A 4 45.67 34.40 16.81
CA ARG A 4 45.07 35.71 16.52
C ARG A 4 44.31 35.61 15.20
N ILE A 5 42.99 35.47 15.28
CA ILE A 5 42.11 35.47 14.10
C ILE A 5 41.83 36.93 13.72
N LYS A 6 42.04 37.29 12.46
CA LYS A 6 41.71 38.63 11.96
C LYS A 6 40.19 38.74 11.79
N VAL A 7 39.58 39.86 12.20
CA VAL A 7 38.12 40.10 12.15
C VAL A 7 37.50 39.75 10.78
N LYS A 8 38.23 40.00 9.69
CA LYS A 8 37.78 39.65 8.33
C LYS A 8 37.58 38.13 8.13
N GLN A 9 38.43 37.31 8.73
CA GLN A 9 38.30 35.85 8.69
C GLN A 9 37.13 35.36 9.53
N LEU A 10 36.80 36.04 10.64
CA LEU A 10 35.62 35.75 11.45
C LEU A 10 34.33 36.05 10.68
N VAL A 11 34.29 37.16 9.94
CA VAL A 11 33.13 37.54 9.10
C VAL A 11 32.96 36.56 7.93
N TYR A 12 34.05 36.13 7.27
CA TYR A 12 33.96 35.09 6.26
C TYR A 12 33.51 33.74 6.83
N PHE A 13 33.98 33.38 8.03
CA PHE A 13 33.57 32.14 8.68
C PHE A 13 32.08 32.19 9.09
N LEU A 14 31.60 33.31 9.62
CA LEU A 14 30.18 33.52 9.93
C LEU A 14 29.29 33.57 8.69
N GLY A 15 29.76 34.19 7.60
CA GLY A 15 29.06 34.18 6.31
C GLY A 15 28.99 32.78 5.71
N LEU A 16 30.09 32.02 5.75
CA LEU A 16 30.14 30.65 5.26
C LEU A 16 29.30 29.71 6.13
N LEU A 17 29.26 29.94 7.44
CA LEU A 17 28.41 29.19 8.37
C LEU A 17 26.93 29.54 8.18
N MET A 18 26.57 30.79 7.88
CA MET A 18 25.20 31.14 7.49
C MET A 18 24.81 30.52 6.15
N VAL A 19 25.71 30.48 5.16
CA VAL A 19 25.45 29.80 3.87
C VAL A 19 25.31 28.30 4.08
N PHE A 20 26.11 27.68 4.94
CA PHE A 20 25.96 26.27 5.30
C PHE A 20 24.67 26.00 6.08
N VAL A 21 24.28 26.88 7.01
CA VAL A 21 23.02 26.78 7.76
C VAL A 21 21.82 26.99 6.84
N PHE A 22 21.90 27.90 5.85
CA PHE A 22 20.85 28.04 4.82
C PHE A 22 20.80 26.83 3.88
N ALA A 23 21.94 26.30 3.45
CA ALA A 23 22.01 25.11 2.61
C ALA A 23 21.50 23.85 3.34
N PHE A 24 21.74 23.73 4.65
CA PHE A 24 21.24 22.60 5.46
C PHE A 24 19.77 22.73 5.85
N ASN A 25 19.26 23.95 6.12
CA ASN A 25 17.87 24.14 6.55
C ASN A 25 16.87 24.26 5.37
N TYR A 26 17.32 24.61 4.17
CA TYR A 26 16.46 24.70 2.98
C TYR A 26 16.69 23.57 1.95
N GLY A 27 17.70 22.72 2.13
CA GLY A 27 18.10 21.67 1.17
C GLY A 27 17.49 20.28 1.40
N THR A 28 16.55 20.11 2.32
CA THR A 28 16.00 18.78 2.62
C THR A 28 14.55 18.67 2.15
N SER A 29 14.30 17.65 1.32
CA SER A 29 13.02 17.03 0.88
C SER A 29 12.21 17.57 -0.31
N SER A 30 12.64 18.61 -1.04
CA SER A 30 12.40 18.64 -2.51
C SER A 30 13.35 17.67 -3.25
N SER A 31 14.42 17.28 -2.55
CA SER A 31 15.48 16.40 -3.00
C SER A 31 15.09 14.93 -3.12
N GLN A 32 13.89 14.45 -2.79
CA GLN A 32 13.62 13.03 -3.05
C GLN A 32 13.45 12.77 -4.55
N LYS A 33 12.57 13.48 -5.25
CA LYS A 33 12.40 13.30 -6.70
C LYS A 33 13.53 13.93 -7.53
N LEU A 34 14.08 15.06 -7.08
CA LEU A 34 15.27 15.68 -7.71
C LEU A 34 16.55 14.89 -7.41
N ALA A 35 16.75 14.37 -6.20
CA ALA A 35 17.88 13.46 -5.97
C ALA A 35 17.64 12.08 -6.55
N GLU A 36 16.41 11.59 -6.72
CA GLU A 36 16.12 10.37 -7.50
C GLU A 36 16.51 10.56 -8.97
N ALA A 37 16.16 11.70 -9.56
CA ALA A 37 16.61 12.12 -10.88
C ALA A 37 18.13 12.20 -11.00
N ASP A 38 18.77 12.96 -10.11
CA ASP A 38 20.23 13.06 -10.09
C ASP A 38 20.89 11.70 -9.78
N ARG A 39 20.25 10.84 -8.98
CA ARG A 39 20.72 9.49 -8.65
C ARG A 39 20.70 8.60 -9.88
N GLY A 40 19.59 8.49 -10.62
CA GLY A 40 19.50 7.59 -11.77
C GLY A 40 20.57 7.87 -12.83
N VAL A 41 20.82 9.15 -13.10
CA VAL A 41 21.88 9.60 -14.02
C VAL A 41 23.28 9.31 -13.45
N MET A 42 23.53 9.69 -12.19
CA MET A 42 24.81 9.39 -11.53
C MET A 42 25.08 7.89 -11.42
N GLN A 43 24.04 7.08 -11.28
CA GLN A 43 24.14 5.64 -11.12
C GLN A 43 24.53 4.98 -12.43
N ALA A 44 23.91 5.35 -13.56
CA ALA A 44 24.30 4.84 -14.87
C ALA A 44 25.78 5.15 -15.20
N GLU A 45 26.23 6.39 -14.95
CA GLU A 45 27.63 6.78 -15.15
C GLU A 45 28.59 6.03 -14.21
N LYS A 46 28.20 5.79 -12.95
CA LYS A 46 28.97 5.00 -12.00
C LYS A 46 29.04 3.52 -12.37
N SER A 47 27.94 2.93 -12.88
CA SER A 47 27.90 1.53 -13.30
C SER A 47 28.91 1.28 -14.41
N GLU A 48 28.95 2.11 -15.46
CA GLU A 48 29.94 1.98 -16.54
C GLU A 48 31.39 2.10 -16.04
N GLN A 49 31.65 3.05 -15.14
CA GLN A 49 32.98 3.23 -14.55
C GLN A 49 33.42 2.01 -13.75
N ILE A 50 32.50 1.37 -13.02
CA ILE A 50 32.79 0.21 -12.19
C ILE A 50 32.94 -1.06 -13.04
N LEU A 51 32.14 -1.24 -14.09
CA LEU A 51 32.37 -2.34 -15.06
C LEU A 51 33.75 -2.23 -15.70
N HIS A 52 34.14 -1.04 -16.15
CA HIS A 52 35.48 -0.80 -16.70
C HIS A 52 36.58 -1.08 -15.67
N MET A 53 36.35 -0.74 -14.39
CA MET A 53 37.27 -1.03 -13.29
C MET A 53 37.44 -2.54 -13.09
N ILE A 54 36.34 -3.30 -13.08
CA ILE A 54 36.34 -4.76 -12.96
C ILE A 54 37.07 -5.39 -14.16
N ASP A 55 36.76 -4.96 -15.38
CA ASP A 55 37.36 -5.51 -16.62
C ASP A 55 38.86 -5.24 -16.74
N SER A 56 39.32 -4.12 -16.19
CA SER A 56 40.73 -3.71 -16.23
C SER A 56 41.57 -4.25 -15.07
N ALA A 57 40.94 -4.85 -14.06
CA ALA A 57 41.59 -5.33 -12.85
C ALA A 57 42.36 -6.64 -13.10
N LYS A 58 43.32 -6.94 -12.23
CA LYS A 58 43.99 -8.26 -12.21
C LYS A 58 43.02 -9.32 -11.66
N PRO A 59 43.19 -10.62 -11.96
CA PRO A 59 42.22 -11.65 -11.59
C PRO A 59 41.77 -11.64 -10.11
N ASP A 60 42.70 -11.56 -9.16
CA ASP A 60 42.36 -11.54 -7.73
C ASP A 60 41.65 -10.23 -7.29
N GLU A 61 41.95 -9.12 -7.96
CA GLU A 61 41.33 -7.81 -7.70
C GLU A 61 39.95 -7.74 -8.37
N GLN A 62 39.82 -8.29 -9.57
CA GLN A 62 38.56 -8.43 -10.29
C GLN A 62 37.54 -9.19 -9.45
N LEU A 63 37.90 -10.34 -8.86
CA LEU A 63 37.00 -11.11 -8.00
C LEU A 63 36.53 -10.32 -6.77
N LYS A 64 37.43 -9.52 -6.16
CA LYS A 64 37.07 -8.66 -5.02
C LYS A 64 36.12 -7.53 -5.41
N LEU A 65 36.34 -6.92 -6.57
CA LEU A 65 35.45 -5.86 -7.08
C LEU A 65 34.07 -6.44 -7.42
N ILE A 66 34.00 -7.66 -7.98
CA ILE A 66 32.72 -8.34 -8.21
C ILE A 66 32.01 -8.59 -6.87
N GLU A 67 32.74 -9.08 -5.86
CA GLU A 67 32.17 -9.28 -4.52
C GLU A 67 31.67 -7.98 -3.90
N GLU A 68 32.45 -6.91 -3.99
CA GLU A 68 32.15 -5.60 -3.40
C GLU A 68 30.97 -4.90 -4.06
N TYR A 69 30.86 -4.96 -5.39
CA TYR A 69 29.90 -4.16 -6.16
C TYR A 69 28.68 -4.96 -6.65
N MET A 70 28.73 -6.30 -6.70
CA MET A 70 27.65 -7.12 -7.24
C MET A 70 27.10 -8.17 -6.27
N LEU A 71 27.84 -8.51 -5.20
CA LEU A 71 27.47 -9.60 -4.29
C LEU A 71 27.36 -9.17 -2.83
N LYS A 72 27.61 -7.90 -2.54
CA LYS A 72 27.52 -7.35 -1.19
C LYS A 72 26.05 -7.20 -0.80
N ASP A 73 25.78 -7.40 0.49
CA ASP A 73 24.44 -7.45 1.11
C ASP A 73 23.58 -8.67 0.71
N ASP A 74 22.45 -8.87 1.39
CA ASP A 74 21.52 -10.02 1.22
C ASP A 74 20.81 -10.03 -0.16
N SER A 75 21.48 -9.54 -1.21
CA SER A 75 21.06 -9.42 -2.62
C SER A 75 20.91 -10.76 -3.35
N GLY A 76 20.83 -11.89 -2.63
CA GLY A 76 20.62 -13.20 -3.25
C GLY A 76 19.15 -13.53 -3.48
N ASP A 77 18.25 -12.83 -2.79
CA ASP A 77 16.83 -13.17 -2.72
C ASP A 77 15.96 -12.16 -3.49
N LEU A 78 14.88 -12.65 -4.12
CA LEU A 78 14.01 -11.82 -4.99
C LEU A 78 13.43 -10.59 -4.28
N THR A 79 13.39 -10.62 -2.95
CA THR A 79 12.89 -9.59 -2.02
C THR A 79 13.90 -8.50 -1.70
N HIS A 80 15.15 -8.66 -2.16
CA HIS A 80 16.25 -7.73 -1.90
C HIS A 80 17.01 -7.31 -3.16
N ILE A 81 16.78 -7.93 -4.32
CA ILE A 81 17.52 -7.61 -5.56
C ILE A 81 17.00 -6.41 -6.35
N TYR A 82 15.82 -5.90 -6.00
CA TYR A 82 15.18 -4.79 -6.72
C TYR A 82 15.17 -3.51 -5.90
N ASP A 83 15.35 -2.38 -6.58
CA ASP A 83 15.40 -1.05 -5.98
C ASP A 83 14.05 -0.66 -5.39
N VAL A 84 12.96 -1.07 -6.06
CA VAL A 84 11.60 -0.72 -5.67
C VAL A 84 10.67 -1.92 -5.87
N TYR A 85 9.81 -2.14 -4.88
CA TYR A 85 8.64 -3.01 -4.97
C TYR A 85 7.41 -2.14 -5.15
N ILE A 86 6.68 -2.33 -6.25
CA ILE A 86 5.46 -1.58 -6.55
C ILE A 86 4.26 -2.51 -6.57
N GLY A 87 3.13 -2.04 -6.06
CA GLY A 87 1.85 -2.71 -6.15
C GLY A 87 0.69 -1.72 -6.19
N PRO A 88 -0.56 -2.19 -6.33
CA PRO A 88 -1.74 -1.34 -6.29
C PRO A 88 -1.81 -0.45 -5.04
N ASP A 89 -1.36 -0.97 -3.91
CA ASP A 89 -1.48 -0.31 -2.59
C ASP A 89 -0.30 0.61 -2.24
N GLY A 90 0.72 0.70 -3.10
CA GLY A 90 1.85 1.61 -2.90
C GLY A 90 3.17 1.08 -3.41
N SER A 91 4.26 1.72 -2.97
CA SER A 91 5.62 1.31 -3.28
C SER A 91 6.48 1.24 -2.02
N MET A 92 7.45 0.34 -2.03
CA MET A 92 8.45 0.15 -0.98
C MET A 92 9.84 0.14 -1.63
N TYR A 93 10.85 0.72 -0.99
CA TYR A 93 12.23 0.59 -1.47
C TYR A 93 12.82 -0.75 -1.01
N GLY A 94 13.64 -1.36 -1.86
CA GLY A 94 14.44 -2.53 -1.50
C GLY A 94 15.57 -2.15 -0.55
N GLY A 95 15.86 -3.04 0.41
CA GLY A 95 16.87 -2.82 1.44
C GLY A 95 16.36 -1.95 2.60
N GLY A 96 16.34 -2.50 3.82
CA GLY A 96 15.82 -1.83 5.03
C GLY A 96 16.63 -0.61 5.52
N SER A 97 17.62 -0.12 4.77
CA SER A 97 18.41 1.06 5.11
C SER A 97 17.96 2.28 4.29
N SER A 98 17.47 3.29 4.99
CA SER A 98 17.31 4.65 4.44
C SER A 98 18.66 5.31 4.10
N GLU A 99 19.77 4.73 4.54
CA GLU A 99 21.09 4.92 3.94
C GLU A 99 21.14 4.09 2.66
N VAL A 100 20.62 4.70 1.58
CA VAL A 100 20.76 4.23 0.21
C VAL A 100 22.26 4.10 -0.06
N ASP A 101 22.74 2.88 -0.15
CA ASP A 101 24.16 2.61 -0.30
C ASP A 101 24.65 3.22 -1.62
N THR A 102 25.85 3.81 -1.60
CA THR A 102 26.38 4.63 -2.72
C THR A 102 26.81 3.81 -3.95
N GLN A 103 26.51 2.52 -3.94
CA GLN A 103 26.91 1.50 -4.90
C GLN A 103 26.10 1.66 -6.20
N PRO A 104 26.73 1.53 -7.39
CA PRO A 104 25.98 1.44 -8.63
C PRO A 104 25.13 0.17 -8.66
N GLU A 105 23.94 0.27 -9.24
CA GLU A 105 23.12 -0.90 -9.54
C GLU A 105 23.42 -1.41 -10.95
N PHE A 106 23.37 -2.74 -11.12
CA PHE A 106 23.57 -3.41 -12.40
C PHE A 106 22.34 -4.24 -12.70
N ASN A 107 21.90 -4.28 -13.96
CA ASN A 107 20.85 -5.21 -14.32
C ASN A 107 21.40 -6.65 -14.32
N LEU A 108 20.54 -7.63 -14.06
CA LEU A 108 20.95 -9.03 -13.91
C LEU A 108 21.72 -9.55 -15.13
N LYS A 109 21.36 -9.11 -16.34
CA LYS A 109 22.01 -9.51 -17.59
C LYS A 109 23.45 -9.00 -17.69
N GLU A 110 23.71 -7.76 -17.25
CA GLU A 110 25.06 -7.18 -17.17
C GLU A 110 25.94 -7.93 -16.16
N GLN A 111 25.35 -8.42 -15.06
CA GLN A 111 26.06 -9.15 -14.02
C GLN A 111 26.51 -10.55 -14.47
N VAL A 112 25.77 -11.23 -15.37
CA VAL A 112 26.00 -12.65 -15.72
C VAL A 112 27.46 -13.02 -15.97
N PRO A 113 28.25 -12.32 -16.83
CA PRO A 113 29.63 -12.71 -17.10
C PRO A 113 30.51 -12.67 -15.85
N TYR A 114 30.26 -11.71 -14.96
CA TYR A 114 31.00 -11.50 -13.72
C TYR A 114 30.60 -12.53 -12.65
N LEU A 115 29.30 -12.82 -12.54
CA LEU A 115 28.80 -13.85 -11.64
C LEU A 115 29.29 -15.24 -12.06
N GLU A 116 29.32 -15.55 -13.36
CA GLU A 116 29.89 -16.82 -13.86
C GLU A 116 31.36 -16.94 -13.49
N LEU A 117 32.14 -15.87 -13.68
CA LEU A 117 33.54 -15.83 -13.28
C LEU A 117 33.72 -16.06 -11.78
N TYR A 118 32.88 -15.42 -10.95
CA TYR A 118 32.95 -15.56 -9.49
C TYR A 118 32.55 -16.98 -9.03
N VAL A 119 31.48 -17.57 -9.56
CA VAL A 119 31.11 -18.96 -9.21
C VAL A 119 32.17 -19.97 -9.66
N GLN A 120 32.96 -19.68 -10.68
CA GLN A 120 34.06 -20.55 -11.12
C GLN A 120 35.35 -20.36 -10.31
N SER A 121 35.73 -19.11 -10.05
CA SER A 121 37.08 -18.76 -9.57
C SER A 121 37.13 -17.98 -8.26
N GLY A 122 35.99 -17.50 -7.77
CA GLY A 122 35.85 -16.75 -6.52
C GLY A 122 36.16 -17.55 -5.26
N THR A 123 36.11 -16.91 -4.11
CA THR A 123 36.35 -17.55 -2.81
C THR A 123 35.21 -18.52 -2.44
N SER A 124 35.55 -19.57 -1.69
CA SER A 124 34.60 -20.57 -1.19
C SER A 124 33.88 -20.09 0.08
N ASP A 125 33.19 -18.96 -0.01
CA ASP A 125 32.49 -18.28 1.09
C ASP A 125 31.02 -17.99 0.70
N PRO A 126 30.19 -17.36 1.55
CA PRO A 126 28.78 -17.14 1.26
C PRO A 126 28.49 -16.34 -0.02
N ALA A 127 29.41 -15.51 -0.53
CA ALA A 127 29.18 -14.72 -1.74
C ALA A 127 28.99 -15.63 -2.98
N ILE A 128 29.56 -16.85 -2.98
CA ILE A 128 29.29 -17.83 -4.03
C ILE A 128 27.82 -18.25 -4.06
N SER A 129 27.14 -18.24 -2.91
CA SER A 129 25.72 -18.57 -2.80
C SER A 129 24.88 -17.49 -3.47
N THR A 130 25.12 -16.22 -3.12
CA THR A 130 24.50 -15.05 -3.76
C THR A 130 24.69 -15.08 -5.29
N ALA A 131 25.92 -15.28 -5.76
CA ALA A 131 26.21 -15.33 -7.19
C ALA A 131 25.47 -16.49 -7.89
N ALA A 132 25.42 -17.67 -7.26
CA ALA A 132 24.72 -18.83 -7.78
C ALA A 132 23.19 -18.64 -7.80
N LYS A 133 22.60 -17.97 -6.79
CA LYS A 133 21.17 -17.62 -6.77
C LYS A 133 20.81 -16.69 -7.93
N LEU A 134 21.54 -15.58 -8.09
CA LEU A 134 21.32 -14.61 -9.18
C LEU A 134 21.43 -15.25 -10.57
N LEU A 135 22.48 -16.05 -10.80
CA LEU A 135 22.63 -16.80 -12.05
C LEU A 135 21.53 -17.85 -12.25
N THR A 136 21.05 -18.48 -11.19
CA THR A 136 19.93 -19.43 -11.27
C THR A 136 18.69 -18.74 -11.79
N TYR A 137 18.33 -17.58 -11.25
CA TYR A 137 17.21 -16.77 -11.75
C TYR A 137 17.40 -16.42 -13.24
N TYR A 138 18.59 -15.99 -13.63
CA TYR A 138 18.88 -15.67 -15.04
C TYR A 138 18.74 -16.88 -15.97
N TYR A 139 19.32 -18.03 -15.60
CA TYR A 139 19.29 -19.24 -16.44
C TYR A 139 17.90 -19.83 -16.53
N ASP A 140 17.20 -19.92 -15.40
CA ASP A 140 15.83 -20.39 -15.36
C ASP A 140 14.91 -19.50 -16.21
N GLY A 141 14.99 -18.17 -16.01
CA GLY A 141 14.30 -17.17 -16.83
C GLY A 141 14.75 -17.14 -18.30
N SER A 142 15.79 -17.88 -18.69
CA SER A 142 16.24 -18.06 -20.06
C SER A 142 15.95 -19.46 -20.61
N GLY A 143 15.17 -20.28 -19.88
CA GLY A 143 14.81 -21.65 -20.24
C GLY A 143 15.95 -22.66 -20.11
N GLN A 144 16.99 -22.34 -19.34
CA GLN A 144 18.18 -23.17 -19.09
C GLN A 144 18.17 -23.73 -17.66
N TRP A 145 17.04 -24.27 -17.21
CA TRP A 145 16.86 -24.72 -15.83
C TRP A 145 17.82 -25.86 -15.45
N GLU A 146 18.21 -26.74 -16.39
CA GLU A 146 19.21 -27.78 -16.11
C GLU A 146 20.58 -27.17 -15.81
N LYS A 147 20.97 -26.10 -16.52
CA LYS A 147 22.20 -25.35 -16.24
C LYS A 147 22.13 -24.70 -14.86
N ALA A 148 20.96 -24.17 -14.49
CA ALA A 148 20.72 -23.58 -13.18
C ALA A 148 20.82 -24.63 -12.05
N ALA A 149 20.17 -25.80 -12.20
CA ALA A 149 20.24 -26.89 -11.24
C ALA A 149 21.67 -27.44 -11.05
N GLN A 150 22.42 -27.56 -12.15
CA GLN A 150 23.83 -27.95 -12.11
C GLN A 150 24.68 -26.89 -11.39
N LEU A 151 24.47 -25.61 -11.68
CA LEU A 151 25.17 -24.50 -11.04
C LEU A 151 25.01 -24.52 -9.52
N LEU A 152 23.77 -24.66 -9.04
CA LEU A 152 23.45 -24.76 -7.60
C LEU A 152 24.19 -25.94 -6.95
N THR A 153 24.21 -27.09 -7.64
CA THR A 153 24.93 -28.28 -7.17
C THR A 153 26.43 -28.04 -7.04
N GLU A 154 27.06 -27.42 -8.04
CA GLU A 154 28.49 -27.14 -8.02
C GLU A 154 28.87 -26.06 -6.99
N ALA A 155 28.11 -24.97 -6.90
CA ALA A 155 28.31 -23.93 -5.89
C ALA A 155 28.21 -24.51 -4.47
N ARG A 156 27.21 -25.37 -4.22
CA ARG A 156 27.02 -26.05 -2.93
C ARG A 156 28.19 -26.97 -2.54
N LYS A 157 28.84 -27.64 -3.50
CA LYS A 157 30.03 -28.47 -3.26
C LYS A 157 31.25 -27.65 -2.85
N ARG A 158 31.33 -26.39 -3.30
CA ARG A 158 32.43 -25.47 -2.97
C ARG A 158 32.30 -24.87 -1.57
N LEU A 159 31.11 -24.87 -0.97
CA LEU A 159 30.85 -24.37 0.38
C LEU A 159 31.19 -25.40 1.46
N HIS A 160 31.87 -24.93 2.52
CA HIS A 160 32.20 -25.77 3.66
C HIS A 160 30.96 -26.13 4.50
N ILE A 161 30.70 -27.43 4.67
CA ILE A 161 29.44 -27.97 5.20
C ILE A 161 29.03 -27.44 6.59
N THR A 162 29.99 -27.20 7.48
CA THR A 162 29.68 -26.72 8.85
C THR A 162 29.89 -25.21 9.04
N ARG A 163 30.64 -24.55 8.16
CA ARG A 163 31.01 -23.14 8.35
C ARG A 163 29.97 -22.21 7.70
N TYR A 164 29.40 -22.66 6.58
CA TYR A 164 28.47 -21.88 5.78
C TYR A 164 27.16 -22.66 5.59
N ILE A 165 26.68 -23.26 6.68
CA ILE A 165 25.48 -24.12 6.66
C ILE A 165 24.25 -23.36 6.11
N TYR A 166 24.06 -22.11 6.53
CA TYR A 166 22.96 -21.27 6.04
C TYR A 166 23.04 -21.03 4.52
N ALA A 167 24.18 -20.56 4.02
CA ALA A 167 24.38 -20.33 2.59
C ALA A 167 24.22 -21.62 1.75
N ARG A 168 24.59 -22.77 2.33
CA ARG A 168 24.41 -24.10 1.71
C ARG A 168 22.93 -24.50 1.68
N ASP A 169 22.21 -24.32 2.79
CA ASP A 169 20.79 -24.62 2.93
C ASP A 169 19.93 -23.75 1.99
N GLU A 170 20.32 -22.49 1.81
CA GLU A 170 19.70 -21.59 0.84
C GLU A 170 19.82 -22.09 -0.61
N LEU A 171 21.01 -22.52 -1.03
CA LEU A 171 21.17 -23.14 -2.37
C LEU A 171 20.39 -24.44 -2.50
N PHE A 172 20.29 -25.20 -1.40
CA PHE A 172 19.53 -26.43 -1.34
C PHE A 172 18.03 -26.15 -1.55
N MET A 173 17.49 -25.15 -0.84
CA MET A 173 16.10 -24.76 -0.94
C MET A 173 15.76 -24.21 -2.32
N LEU A 174 16.62 -23.36 -2.90
CA LEU A 174 16.43 -22.86 -4.25
C LEU A 174 16.46 -23.99 -5.30
N GLN A 175 17.32 -25.00 -5.11
CA GLN A 175 17.36 -26.17 -5.98
C GLN A 175 16.07 -27.00 -5.87
N ALA A 176 15.54 -27.17 -4.65
CA ALA A 176 14.27 -27.87 -4.42
C ALA A 176 13.09 -27.10 -5.06
N LYS A 177 13.05 -25.78 -4.91
CA LYS A 177 12.05 -24.91 -5.55
C LYS A 177 12.10 -25.02 -7.07
N LEU A 178 13.30 -24.92 -7.66
CA LEU A 178 13.49 -25.08 -9.11
C LEU A 178 13.01 -26.45 -9.59
N ALA A 179 13.30 -27.52 -8.84
CA ALA A 179 12.79 -28.86 -9.15
C ALA A 179 11.26 -28.93 -9.10
N ALA A 180 10.61 -28.26 -8.15
CA ALA A 180 9.15 -28.19 -8.05
C ALA A 180 8.54 -27.47 -9.27
N GLU A 181 9.08 -26.31 -9.63
CA GLU A 181 8.59 -25.47 -10.75
C GLU A 181 8.66 -26.21 -12.10
N HIS A 182 9.71 -27.01 -12.29
CA HIS A 182 9.94 -27.85 -13.48
C HIS A 182 9.43 -29.30 -13.36
N GLU A 183 8.56 -29.56 -12.37
CA GLU A 183 7.87 -30.85 -12.19
C GLU A 183 8.81 -32.05 -12.02
N GLN A 184 10.04 -31.80 -11.53
CA GLN A 184 11.05 -32.82 -11.22
C GLN A 184 10.84 -33.35 -9.80
N TYR A 185 9.68 -33.95 -9.55
CA TYR A 185 9.24 -34.26 -8.18
C TYR A 185 10.08 -35.32 -7.46
N ASP A 186 10.64 -36.29 -8.17
CA ASP A 186 11.57 -37.25 -7.57
C ASP A 186 12.80 -36.55 -7.01
N GLU A 187 13.31 -35.54 -7.73
CA GLU A 187 14.45 -34.75 -7.30
C GLU A 187 14.08 -33.82 -6.14
N LEU A 188 12.90 -33.16 -6.19
CA LEU A 188 12.37 -32.37 -5.08
C LEU A 188 12.30 -33.21 -3.79
N LEU A 189 11.69 -34.39 -3.84
CA LEU A 189 11.54 -35.26 -2.66
C LEU A 189 12.90 -35.71 -2.13
N ARG A 190 13.83 -36.06 -3.02
CA ARG A 190 15.21 -36.40 -2.65
C ARG A 190 15.89 -35.23 -1.96
N LEU A 191 15.75 -34.02 -2.51
CA LEU A 191 16.34 -32.81 -1.96
C LEU A 191 15.78 -32.47 -0.57
N CYS A 192 14.46 -32.46 -0.41
CA CYS A 192 13.83 -32.23 0.89
C CYS A 192 14.27 -33.27 1.94
N ALA A 193 14.35 -34.56 1.57
CA ALA A 193 14.80 -35.62 2.47
C ALA A 193 16.26 -35.42 2.90
N ASP A 194 17.15 -35.08 1.95
CA ASP A 194 18.56 -34.80 2.25
C ASP A 194 18.71 -33.61 3.21
N MET A 195 17.95 -32.52 3.03
CA MET A 195 17.97 -31.37 3.95
C MET A 195 17.56 -31.79 5.37
N LEU A 196 16.49 -32.58 5.51
CA LEU A 196 16.02 -33.08 6.80
C LEU A 196 17.04 -34.03 7.46
N LEU A 197 17.82 -34.77 6.67
CA LEU A 197 18.89 -35.65 7.15
C LEU A 197 20.14 -34.88 7.57
N GLU A 198 20.58 -33.88 6.79
CA GLU A 198 21.75 -33.04 7.10
C GLU A 198 21.49 -32.15 8.34
N ASN A 199 20.25 -31.70 8.57
CA ASN A 199 19.88 -30.82 9.68
C ASN A 199 19.39 -31.52 10.97
N LYS A 200 19.60 -32.83 11.14
CA LYS A 200 19.15 -33.58 12.34
C LYS A 200 19.58 -33.01 13.70
N ASN A 201 20.63 -32.18 13.74
CA ASN A 201 21.18 -31.60 14.97
C ASN A 201 20.93 -30.09 15.12
N SER A 202 20.32 -29.43 14.13
CA SER A 202 19.99 -28.01 14.17
C SER A 202 18.49 -27.86 13.92
N ILE A 203 17.73 -27.49 14.96
CA ILE A 203 16.30 -27.19 14.84
C ILE A 203 16.20 -25.81 14.19
N ASN A 204 16.46 -25.73 12.88
CA ASN A 204 16.11 -24.53 12.12
C ASN A 204 14.64 -24.66 11.70
N SER A 205 13.75 -24.18 12.57
CA SER A 205 12.30 -24.20 12.34
C SER A 205 11.90 -23.53 11.01
N ASP A 206 12.66 -22.54 10.54
CA ASP A 206 12.45 -21.88 9.24
C ASP A 206 12.56 -22.87 8.07
N THR A 207 13.62 -23.68 8.07
CA THR A 207 13.85 -24.68 7.03
C THR A 207 12.72 -25.69 6.96
N TYR A 208 12.18 -26.10 8.11
CA TYR A 208 11.02 -27.00 8.16
C TYR A 208 9.76 -26.37 7.57
N VAL A 209 9.49 -25.10 7.87
CA VAL A 209 8.34 -24.37 7.32
C VAL A 209 8.45 -24.29 5.79
N ARG A 210 9.63 -23.92 5.27
CA ARG A 210 9.87 -23.81 3.82
C ARG A 210 9.79 -25.15 3.10
N ILE A 211 10.35 -26.22 3.68
CA ILE A 211 10.20 -27.59 3.15
C ILE A 211 8.72 -28.00 3.14
N SER A 212 7.98 -27.70 4.20
CA SER A 212 6.57 -28.04 4.30
C SER A 212 5.75 -27.36 3.21
N ASP A 213 6.04 -26.10 2.89
CA ASP A 213 5.37 -25.36 1.81
C ASP A 213 5.64 -25.98 0.43
N LEU A 214 6.89 -26.36 0.12
CA LEU A 214 7.24 -27.07 -1.12
C LEU A 214 6.57 -28.45 -1.21
N LEU A 215 6.50 -29.19 -0.10
CA LEU A 215 5.84 -30.49 -0.07
C LEU A 215 4.32 -30.37 -0.21
N VAL A 216 3.71 -29.29 0.29
CA VAL A 216 2.30 -28.95 0.04
C VAL A 216 2.07 -28.75 -1.47
N GLU A 217 2.95 -28.01 -2.14
CA GLU A 217 2.88 -27.79 -3.60
C GLU A 217 3.00 -29.09 -4.40
N TYR A 218 3.96 -29.93 -4.04
CA TYR A 218 4.11 -31.27 -4.63
C TYR A 218 2.85 -32.13 -4.41
N ALA A 219 2.35 -32.18 -3.17
CA ALA A 219 1.22 -33.02 -2.81
C ALA A 219 -0.05 -32.61 -3.60
N MET A 220 -0.22 -31.31 -3.87
CA MET A 220 -1.28 -30.80 -4.74
C MET A 220 -1.13 -31.26 -6.19
N SER A 221 0.10 -31.34 -6.70
CA SER A 221 0.36 -31.68 -8.10
C SER A 221 0.28 -33.18 -8.38
N ASP A 222 0.72 -34.02 -7.43
CA ASP A 222 0.72 -35.49 -7.55
C ASP A 222 -0.63 -36.15 -7.18
N GLY A 223 -1.63 -35.36 -6.76
CA GLY A 223 -2.95 -35.87 -6.37
C GLY A 223 -2.95 -36.73 -5.09
N LYS A 224 -1.80 -36.84 -4.40
CA LYS A 224 -1.65 -37.46 -3.07
C LYS A 224 -1.82 -36.45 -1.92
N ALA A 225 -2.34 -35.26 -2.23
CA ALA A 225 -2.56 -34.13 -1.34
C ALA A 225 -2.99 -34.55 0.07
N ALA A 226 -4.11 -35.25 0.21
CA ALA A 226 -4.72 -35.51 1.52
C ALA A 226 -3.83 -36.30 2.50
N GLU A 227 -3.03 -37.27 2.04
CA GLU A 227 -2.20 -38.10 2.91
C GLU A 227 -0.93 -37.36 3.34
N MET A 228 -0.24 -36.75 2.37
CA MET A 228 1.00 -36.02 2.63
C MET A 228 0.75 -34.73 3.42
N LEU A 229 -0.33 -34.01 3.11
CA LEU A 229 -0.76 -32.83 3.87
C LEU A 229 -1.05 -33.18 5.33
N LYS A 230 -1.67 -34.34 5.61
CA LYS A 230 -1.91 -34.77 6.99
C LYS A 230 -0.60 -35.03 7.75
N GLN A 231 0.38 -35.68 7.13
CA GLN A 231 1.68 -35.92 7.75
C GLN A 231 2.44 -34.62 8.03
N ILE A 232 2.40 -33.69 7.07
CA ILE A 232 2.97 -32.34 7.21
C ILE A 232 2.29 -31.61 8.37
N GLN A 233 0.96 -31.63 8.44
CA GLN A 233 0.19 -31.00 9.52
C GLN A 233 0.53 -31.58 10.90
N ASP A 234 0.58 -32.90 11.04
CA ASP A 234 0.89 -33.56 12.32
C ASP A 234 2.30 -33.17 12.80
N GLU A 235 3.26 -33.07 11.89
CA GLU A 235 4.63 -32.63 12.22
C GLU A 235 4.69 -31.12 12.50
N MET A 236 3.98 -30.29 11.73
CA MET A 236 3.89 -28.84 11.95
C MET A 236 3.29 -28.52 13.33
N GLU A 237 2.19 -29.16 13.72
CA GLU A 237 1.60 -29.00 15.06
C GLU A 237 2.57 -29.45 16.16
N ARG A 238 3.32 -30.53 15.92
CA ARG A 238 4.36 -30.98 16.85
C ARG A 238 5.45 -29.93 17.02
N GLN A 239 5.90 -29.31 15.94
CA GLN A 239 6.92 -28.26 15.97
C GLN A 239 6.40 -26.99 16.65
N LYS A 240 5.17 -26.56 16.33
CA LYS A 240 4.48 -25.44 16.99
C LYS A 240 4.48 -25.58 18.51
N ASN A 241 4.20 -26.79 19.00
CA ASN A 241 4.19 -27.11 20.43
C ASN A 241 5.60 -27.18 21.07
N GLN A 242 6.66 -27.27 20.26
CA GLN A 242 8.06 -27.29 20.72
C GLN A 242 8.73 -25.91 20.70
N MET A 243 8.16 -24.94 19.97
CA MET A 243 8.67 -23.57 19.93
C MET A 243 8.47 -22.86 21.28
N LYS A 244 9.48 -22.11 21.75
CA LYS A 244 9.45 -21.32 22.99
C LYS A 244 9.23 -19.84 22.67
N ASP A 245 8.53 -19.10 23.54
CA ASP A 245 8.16 -17.69 23.33
C ASP A 245 9.32 -16.79 22.85
N GLY A 246 9.04 -15.99 21.82
CA GLY A 246 9.92 -14.99 21.21
C GLY A 246 9.38 -14.46 19.88
N ASP A 247 9.82 -13.28 19.42
CA ASP A 247 9.28 -12.62 18.21
C ASP A 247 9.48 -13.46 16.92
N VAL A 248 10.64 -14.12 16.79
CA VAL A 248 10.92 -15.04 15.66
C VAL A 248 9.96 -16.22 15.66
N VAL A 249 9.60 -16.74 16.84
CA VAL A 249 8.65 -17.84 16.97
C VAL A 249 7.24 -17.41 16.62
N LYS A 250 6.86 -16.15 16.91
CA LYS A 250 5.56 -15.62 16.52
C LYS A 250 5.40 -15.56 14.99
N LEU A 251 6.40 -15.01 14.29
CA LEU A 251 6.40 -14.94 12.81
C LEU A 251 6.30 -16.35 12.20
N GLN A 252 7.10 -17.29 12.70
CA GLN A 252 7.08 -18.68 12.24
C GLN A 252 5.74 -19.37 12.52
N SER A 253 5.12 -19.11 13.67
CA SER A 253 3.81 -19.65 14.02
C SER A 253 2.69 -19.08 13.12
N GLU A 254 2.75 -17.80 12.78
CA GLU A 254 1.81 -17.16 11.83
C GLU A 254 1.96 -17.76 10.42
N GLN A 255 3.19 -18.00 9.97
CA GLN A 255 3.46 -18.66 8.68
C GLN A 255 2.97 -20.10 8.65
N LEU A 256 3.26 -20.85 9.72
CA LEU A 256 2.78 -22.20 9.92
C LEU A 256 1.25 -22.25 9.87
N GLN A 257 0.58 -21.31 10.54
CA GLN A 257 -0.86 -21.17 10.51
C GLN A 257 -1.37 -20.87 9.09
N GLY A 258 -0.69 -20.00 8.33
CA GLY A 258 -1.03 -19.71 6.94
C GLY A 258 -0.95 -20.95 6.03
N ILE A 259 0.02 -21.85 6.25
CA ILE A 259 0.13 -23.14 5.54
C ILE A 259 -1.02 -24.07 5.96
N LEU A 260 -1.33 -24.16 7.25
CA LEU A 260 -2.45 -24.97 7.76
C LEU A 260 -3.81 -24.49 7.22
N ASP A 261 -4.02 -23.18 7.17
CA ASP A 261 -5.25 -22.58 6.67
C ASP A 261 -5.40 -22.84 5.17
N ARG A 262 -4.31 -22.73 4.41
CA ARG A 262 -4.22 -23.13 3.01
C ARG A 262 -4.63 -24.60 2.82
N GLN A 263 -4.07 -25.49 3.62
CA GLN A 263 -4.38 -26.92 3.60
C GLN A 263 -5.85 -27.19 3.96
N ASN A 264 -6.40 -26.51 4.96
CA ASN A 264 -7.78 -26.65 5.37
C ASN A 264 -8.74 -26.19 4.26
N LYS A 265 -8.43 -25.07 3.58
CA LYS A 265 -9.18 -24.59 2.41
C LYS A 265 -9.15 -25.59 1.26
N LEU A 266 -8.00 -26.19 0.96
CA LEU A 266 -7.88 -27.23 -0.07
C LEU A 266 -8.71 -28.48 0.26
N SER A 267 -8.62 -28.95 1.51
CA SER A 267 -9.29 -30.16 1.98
C SER A 267 -10.82 -30.00 2.03
N SER A 268 -11.30 -28.84 2.48
CA SER A 268 -12.73 -28.55 2.61
C SER A 268 -13.43 -28.35 1.26
N ASN A 269 -12.75 -27.77 0.28
CA ASN A 269 -13.32 -27.44 -1.04
C ASN A 269 -13.17 -28.57 -2.08
N LYS A 270 -12.63 -29.75 -1.70
CA LYS A 270 -12.36 -30.88 -2.61
C LYS A 270 -11.53 -30.48 -3.85
N ILE A 271 -10.68 -29.48 -3.70
CA ILE A 271 -9.81 -28.99 -4.76
C ILE A 271 -8.71 -30.04 -4.97
N LYS A 272 -8.64 -30.59 -6.18
CA LYS A 272 -7.66 -31.64 -6.52
C LYS A 272 -6.32 -31.09 -6.98
N THR A 273 -6.31 -29.90 -7.57
CA THR A 273 -5.11 -29.23 -8.08
C THR A 273 -5.26 -27.73 -7.88
N GLY A 274 -4.15 -27.06 -7.55
CA GLY A 274 -4.10 -25.60 -7.51
C GLY A 274 -4.24 -24.98 -8.90
N ALA A 275 -4.51 -23.67 -8.95
CA ALA A 275 -4.58 -22.90 -10.18
C ALA A 275 -3.19 -22.53 -10.69
N GLU A 276 -3.08 -22.34 -11.99
CA GLU A 276 -1.96 -21.66 -12.63
C GLU A 276 -2.33 -20.18 -12.80
N VAL A 277 -1.47 -19.27 -12.35
CA VAL A 277 -1.61 -17.83 -12.59
C VAL A 277 -0.43 -17.39 -13.43
N SER A 278 -0.68 -16.86 -14.62
CA SER A 278 0.38 -16.49 -15.58
C SER A 278 0.11 -15.13 -16.18
N GLY A 279 1.08 -14.58 -16.89
CA GLY A 279 0.91 -13.29 -17.55
C GLY A 279 2.18 -12.75 -18.15
N THR A 280 2.08 -11.54 -18.68
CA THR A 280 3.20 -10.77 -19.22
C THR A 280 3.32 -9.41 -18.56
N ILE A 281 4.54 -8.91 -18.45
CA ILE A 281 4.82 -7.55 -18.00
C ILE A 281 5.51 -6.80 -19.13
N THR A 282 4.84 -5.78 -19.65
CA THR A 282 5.31 -5.02 -20.81
C THR A 282 5.11 -3.53 -20.63
N LYS A 283 5.87 -2.73 -21.36
CA LYS A 283 5.56 -1.32 -21.62
C LYS A 283 4.59 -1.23 -22.79
N SER A 284 3.78 -0.17 -22.86
CA SER A 284 2.79 0.01 -23.93
C SER A 284 3.42 0.22 -25.33
N ASN A 285 4.73 0.45 -25.40
CA ASN A 285 5.51 0.41 -26.65
C ASN A 285 5.89 -1.02 -27.12
N GLY A 286 5.52 -2.06 -26.35
CA GLY A 286 5.82 -3.47 -26.64
C GLY A 286 7.13 -4.00 -26.06
N GLU A 287 7.92 -3.17 -25.38
CA GLU A 287 9.15 -3.61 -24.71
C GLU A 287 8.80 -4.47 -23.48
N PRO A 288 9.35 -5.68 -23.35
CA PRO A 288 9.11 -6.52 -22.19
C PRO A 288 9.90 -6.01 -20.98
N LEU A 289 9.30 -6.04 -19.79
CA LEU A 289 10.04 -5.91 -18.54
C LEU A 289 10.65 -7.27 -18.22
N ALA A 290 11.83 -7.53 -18.78
CA ALA A 290 12.57 -8.75 -18.54
C ALA A 290 13.19 -8.76 -17.13
N TYR A 291 13.21 -9.94 -16.51
CA TYR A 291 13.83 -10.16 -15.20
C TYR A 291 13.30 -9.27 -14.06
N ALA A 292 12.04 -8.84 -14.12
CA ALA A 292 11.32 -8.23 -13.01
C ALA A 292 10.79 -9.30 -12.05
N GLY A 293 10.78 -9.00 -10.75
CA GLY A 293 10.24 -9.86 -9.71
C GLY A 293 8.72 -9.78 -9.72
N VAL A 294 8.04 -10.89 -9.56
CA VAL A 294 6.58 -10.97 -9.52
C VAL A 294 6.16 -11.71 -8.27
N PHE A 295 5.35 -11.06 -7.45
CA PHE A 295 4.85 -11.56 -6.19
C PHE A 295 3.33 -11.60 -6.23
N LEU A 296 2.74 -12.77 -6.01
CA LEU A 296 1.28 -12.94 -5.96
C LEU A 296 0.85 -13.01 -4.49
N ARG A 297 0.40 -11.89 -3.96
CA ARG A 297 0.13 -11.70 -2.52
C ARG A 297 -1.34 -11.89 -2.20
N ARG A 298 -1.63 -12.61 -1.13
CA ARG A 298 -3.00 -12.81 -0.63
C ARG A 298 -3.55 -11.51 -0.05
N GLU A 299 -4.87 -11.37 -0.05
CA GLU A 299 -5.59 -10.25 0.56
C GLU A 299 -5.14 -9.93 1.99
N GLU A 300 -4.95 -10.94 2.83
CA GLU A 300 -4.50 -10.80 4.22
C GLU A 300 -3.03 -10.36 4.37
N ASP A 301 -2.24 -10.48 3.30
CA ASP A 301 -0.80 -10.22 3.31
C ASP A 301 -0.43 -8.88 2.65
N ILE A 302 -1.35 -8.17 1.98
CA ILE A 302 -1.01 -6.96 1.20
C ILE A 302 -0.43 -5.81 2.03
N ASN A 303 -0.80 -5.73 3.31
CA ASN A 303 -0.46 -4.59 4.20
C ASN A 303 0.88 -4.75 4.95
N ARG A 304 1.61 -5.84 4.74
CA ARG A 304 2.96 -6.02 5.31
C ARG A 304 4.03 -5.89 4.22
N SER A 305 5.27 -5.65 4.63
CA SER A 305 6.41 -5.66 3.70
C SER A 305 6.59 -7.03 3.05
N ILE A 306 7.13 -7.04 1.82
CA ILE A 306 7.53 -8.27 1.14
C ILE A 306 8.73 -8.87 1.87
N PHE A 307 8.74 -10.21 2.04
CA PHE A 307 9.83 -10.96 2.68
C PHE A 307 10.01 -12.34 2.03
N ASP A 308 11.13 -12.99 2.28
CA ASP A 308 11.64 -14.13 1.47
C ASP A 308 10.71 -15.35 1.41
N MET A 309 9.81 -15.45 2.37
CA MET A 309 8.79 -16.50 2.51
C MET A 309 7.44 -16.10 1.90
N GLU A 310 7.38 -15.14 0.98
CA GLU A 310 6.20 -14.97 0.15
C GLU A 310 5.95 -16.28 -0.64
N PRO A 311 4.76 -16.91 -0.51
CA PRO A 311 4.52 -18.27 -1.01
C PRO A 311 4.50 -18.34 -2.54
N TYR A 312 4.18 -17.22 -3.19
CA TYR A 312 4.11 -17.13 -4.64
C TYR A 312 5.00 -15.98 -5.09
N GLN A 313 6.24 -16.31 -5.42
CA GLN A 313 7.21 -15.37 -5.98
C GLN A 313 7.94 -16.04 -7.16
N THR A 314 8.07 -15.30 -8.25
CA THR A 314 8.76 -15.72 -9.48
C THR A 314 9.42 -14.50 -10.11
N MET A 315 10.09 -14.69 -11.25
CA MET A 315 10.68 -13.62 -12.02
C MET A 315 10.25 -13.76 -13.48
N THR A 316 10.01 -12.64 -14.15
CA THR A 316 9.71 -12.66 -15.58
C THR A 316 10.91 -13.15 -16.39
N ASN A 317 10.65 -13.89 -17.46
CA ASN A 317 11.68 -14.30 -18.41
C ASN A 317 12.14 -13.14 -19.33
N GLY A 318 13.03 -13.42 -20.28
CA GLY A 318 13.52 -12.43 -21.26
C GLY A 318 12.44 -11.79 -22.15
N LYS A 319 11.22 -12.33 -22.17
CA LYS A 319 10.05 -11.81 -22.89
C LYS A 319 9.02 -11.14 -21.96
N GLY A 320 9.33 -11.00 -20.67
CA GLY A 320 8.42 -10.44 -19.68
C GLY A 320 7.34 -11.41 -19.21
N GLU A 321 7.40 -12.70 -19.57
CA GLU A 321 6.39 -13.71 -19.18
C GLU A 321 6.69 -14.26 -17.78
N TYR A 322 5.65 -14.47 -16.96
CA TYR A 322 5.75 -15.09 -15.64
C TYR A 322 4.68 -16.18 -15.44
N THR A 323 4.91 -17.09 -14.49
CA THR A 323 3.94 -18.14 -14.14
C THR A 323 4.09 -18.57 -12.68
N PHE A 324 2.96 -18.71 -12.00
CA PHE A 324 2.81 -19.36 -10.71
C PHE A 324 2.01 -20.64 -10.90
N LYS A 325 2.46 -21.75 -10.31
CA LYS A 325 1.75 -23.03 -10.28
C LYS A 325 1.22 -23.30 -8.87
N GLY A 326 0.23 -24.19 -8.76
CA GLY A 326 -0.27 -24.64 -7.46
C GLY A 326 -0.89 -23.52 -6.61
N VAL A 327 -1.39 -22.45 -7.23
CA VAL A 327 -1.97 -21.33 -6.49
C VAL A 327 -3.30 -21.75 -5.90
N VAL A 328 -3.44 -21.61 -4.58
CA VAL A 328 -4.67 -22.02 -3.90
C VAL A 328 -5.80 -21.04 -4.16
N PRO A 329 -7.07 -21.46 -4.08
CA PRO A 329 -8.19 -20.54 -4.14
C PRO A 329 -8.16 -19.48 -3.02
N ASN A 330 -8.07 -18.21 -3.42
CA ASN A 330 -8.15 -17.01 -2.59
C ASN A 330 -8.23 -15.76 -3.49
N SER A 331 -8.28 -14.58 -2.88
CA SER A 331 -8.13 -13.29 -3.54
C SER A 331 -6.66 -12.83 -3.48
N TYR A 332 -6.11 -12.40 -4.61
CA TYR A 332 -4.70 -12.02 -4.72
C TYR A 332 -4.50 -10.67 -5.42
N LYS A 333 -3.36 -10.04 -5.17
CA LYS A 333 -2.82 -8.93 -5.96
C LYS A 333 -1.40 -9.21 -6.40
N LEU A 334 -1.03 -8.66 -7.55
CA LEU A 334 0.35 -8.66 -8.03
C LEU A 334 1.12 -7.50 -7.38
N PHE A 335 2.34 -7.80 -6.96
CA PHE A 335 3.37 -6.83 -6.62
C PHE A 335 4.60 -7.13 -7.49
N LEU A 336 5.29 -6.09 -7.91
CA LEU A 336 6.43 -6.19 -8.82
C LEU A 336 7.68 -5.67 -8.15
N GLY A 337 8.74 -6.48 -8.12
CA GLY A 337 10.09 -6.01 -7.85
C GLY A 337 10.73 -5.53 -9.15
N VAL A 338 11.14 -4.27 -9.19
CA VAL A 338 11.64 -3.61 -10.40
C VAL A 338 12.81 -2.70 -10.07
N ASN A 339 13.72 -2.59 -11.02
CA ASN A 339 14.79 -1.61 -10.95
C ASN A 339 14.30 -0.26 -11.49
N LEU A 340 14.85 0.83 -10.95
CA LEU A 340 14.59 2.22 -11.30
C LEU A 340 14.70 2.46 -12.81
N SER A 341 15.69 1.84 -13.47
CA SER A 341 15.89 1.91 -14.92
C SER A 341 14.75 1.28 -15.73
N GLN A 342 14.04 0.29 -15.18
CA GLN A 342 12.91 -0.37 -15.87
C GLN A 342 11.65 0.50 -15.84
N ILE A 343 11.49 1.34 -14.82
CA ILE A 343 10.26 2.12 -14.56
C ILE A 343 10.41 3.63 -14.76
N SER A 344 11.61 4.14 -14.98
CA SER A 344 11.84 5.57 -15.26
C SER A 344 11.04 6.03 -16.49
N GLY A 345 10.13 6.98 -16.31
CA GLY A 345 9.23 7.48 -17.36
C GLY A 345 7.97 6.68 -17.55
N TRP A 346 7.73 5.65 -16.73
CA TRP A 346 6.60 4.74 -16.84
C TRP A 346 5.83 4.63 -15.53
N THR A 347 4.55 4.24 -15.64
CA THR A 347 3.67 3.97 -14.49
C THR A 347 2.84 2.73 -14.77
N TRP A 348 2.58 1.94 -13.73
CA TRP A 348 1.54 0.92 -13.77
C TRP A 348 0.21 1.57 -13.36
N PRO A 349 -0.75 1.75 -14.29
CA PRO A 349 -2.00 2.48 -14.03
C PRO A 349 -3.03 1.61 -13.32
N VAL A 350 -2.70 1.14 -12.11
CA VAL A 350 -3.61 0.39 -11.23
C VAL A 350 -3.96 1.26 -10.00
N LEU A 351 -5.20 1.13 -9.53
CA LEU A 351 -5.70 1.80 -8.32
C LEU A 351 -5.61 0.82 -7.13
N PRO A 352 -5.50 1.31 -5.87
CA PRO A 352 -5.45 0.45 -4.69
C PRO A 352 -6.58 -0.56 -4.63
N ASP A 353 -7.83 -0.17 -4.91
CA ASP A 353 -8.98 -1.08 -4.82
C ASP A 353 -9.18 -1.96 -6.07
N ASP A 354 -8.29 -1.90 -7.06
CA ASP A 354 -8.33 -2.66 -8.31
C ASP A 354 -7.23 -3.74 -8.39
N GLY A 355 -7.20 -4.51 -9.48
CA GLY A 355 -6.13 -5.47 -9.76
C GLY A 355 -6.20 -6.77 -8.94
N TRP A 356 -7.38 -7.12 -8.46
CA TRP A 356 -7.62 -8.36 -7.73
C TRP A 356 -7.79 -9.56 -8.65
N ILE A 357 -7.10 -10.65 -8.33
CA ILE A 357 -7.18 -11.95 -8.97
C ILE A 357 -7.95 -12.89 -8.04
N ASP A 358 -9.25 -13.08 -8.30
CA ASP A 358 -10.09 -13.97 -7.50
C ASP A 358 -10.03 -15.41 -8.04
N LEU A 359 -9.32 -16.28 -7.32
CA LEU A 359 -9.23 -17.71 -7.64
C LEU A 359 -10.35 -18.46 -6.93
N ARG A 360 -11.41 -18.82 -7.66
CA ARG A 360 -12.60 -19.52 -7.15
C ARG A 360 -12.81 -20.85 -7.87
N GLY A 361 -11.74 -21.65 -7.94
CA GLY A 361 -11.74 -22.96 -8.59
C GLY A 361 -11.46 -22.92 -10.10
N GLN A 362 -11.02 -21.78 -10.66
CA GLN A 362 -10.38 -21.79 -11.97
C GLN A 362 -9.09 -22.61 -11.91
N SER A 363 -8.77 -23.35 -12.96
CA SER A 363 -7.50 -24.07 -13.09
C SER A 363 -6.40 -23.22 -13.70
N LYS A 364 -6.75 -22.18 -14.47
CA LYS A 364 -5.81 -21.24 -15.10
C LYS A 364 -6.39 -19.83 -15.10
N VAL A 365 -5.56 -18.84 -14.78
CA VAL A 365 -5.85 -17.42 -14.90
C VAL A 365 -4.66 -16.73 -15.56
N GLN A 366 -4.95 -15.80 -16.47
CA GLN A 366 -3.96 -14.95 -17.11
C GLN A 366 -4.22 -13.50 -16.69
N GLU A 367 -3.18 -12.83 -16.18
CA GLU A 367 -3.21 -11.42 -15.78
C GLU A 367 -2.02 -10.69 -16.42
N ASP A 368 -2.28 -9.80 -17.37
CA ASP A 368 -1.20 -9.06 -18.04
C ASP A 368 -1.03 -7.67 -17.43
N VAL A 369 0.22 -7.27 -17.18
CA VAL A 369 0.60 -5.94 -16.70
C VAL A 369 1.16 -5.12 -17.85
N VAL A 370 0.58 -3.94 -18.06
CA VAL A 370 1.05 -2.99 -19.07
C VAL A 370 1.38 -1.66 -18.42
N PHE A 371 2.66 -1.29 -18.45
CA PHE A 371 3.14 0.02 -18.05
C PHE A 371 2.82 1.06 -19.14
N GLN A 372 2.41 2.23 -18.71
CA GLN A 372 2.07 3.36 -19.56
C GLN A 372 3.09 4.49 -19.36
N PRO A 373 3.38 5.29 -20.39
CA PRO A 373 4.28 6.42 -20.23
C PRO A 373 3.66 7.44 -19.27
N LEU A 374 4.52 8.07 -18.46
CA LEU A 374 4.10 9.16 -17.60
C LEU A 374 3.59 10.33 -18.46
N MET A 375 2.46 10.90 -18.04
CA MET A 375 1.90 12.07 -18.69
C MET A 375 2.78 13.30 -18.45
N GLU A 376 3.04 14.04 -19.52
CA GLU A 376 3.85 15.25 -19.46
C GLU A 376 3.03 16.47 -18.99
N LEU A 377 3.66 17.26 -18.11
CA LEU A 377 3.07 18.44 -17.49
C LEU A 377 3.68 19.70 -18.08
N LYS A 378 2.89 20.76 -18.20
CA LYS A 378 3.30 22.01 -18.86
C LYS A 378 3.41 23.20 -17.91
N SER A 379 2.48 23.33 -16.97
CA SER A 379 2.44 24.46 -16.04
C SER A 379 1.50 24.18 -14.88
N PRO A 380 1.80 24.63 -13.64
CA PRO A 380 3.06 25.23 -13.22
C PRO A 380 4.16 24.16 -13.06
N VAL A 381 5.40 24.45 -13.43
CA VAL A 381 6.51 23.48 -13.34
C VAL A 381 7.79 24.14 -12.85
N ASN A 382 8.79 23.36 -12.47
CA ASN A 382 10.14 23.83 -12.15
C ASN A 382 10.19 24.97 -11.12
N GLU A 383 9.40 24.83 -10.05
CA GLU A 383 9.30 25.78 -8.93
C GLU A 383 8.70 27.15 -9.29
N ASP A 384 7.85 27.19 -10.32
CA ASP A 384 7.07 28.37 -10.69
C ASP A 384 6.42 29.05 -9.47
N VAL A 385 6.50 30.37 -9.41
CA VAL A 385 5.91 31.17 -8.33
C VAL A 385 4.60 31.78 -8.80
N VAL A 386 3.48 31.23 -8.34
CA VAL A 386 2.15 31.72 -8.68
C VAL A 386 1.73 32.78 -7.67
N ARG A 387 1.44 34.00 -8.16
CA ARG A 387 0.97 35.14 -7.34
C ARG A 387 -0.43 35.60 -7.69
N ASP A 388 -1.00 35.05 -8.75
CA ASP A 388 -2.32 35.40 -9.23
C ASP A 388 -3.40 34.70 -8.41
N LYS A 389 -4.59 35.31 -8.36
CA LYS A 389 -5.78 34.74 -7.71
C LYS A 389 -6.25 33.45 -8.37
N THR A 390 -5.94 33.26 -9.64
CA THR A 390 -6.31 32.07 -10.40
C THR A 390 -5.05 31.37 -10.90
N MET A 391 -4.93 30.11 -10.54
CA MET A 391 -3.87 29.22 -10.98
C MET A 391 -4.31 28.47 -12.23
N THR A 392 -3.41 28.33 -13.21
CA THR A 392 -3.67 27.51 -14.40
C THR A 392 -2.80 26.27 -14.36
N PHE A 393 -3.43 25.10 -14.41
CA PHE A 393 -2.78 23.80 -14.56
C PHE A 393 -2.96 23.30 -15.99
N GLU A 394 -1.89 22.86 -16.64
CA GLU A 394 -1.87 22.39 -18.03
C GLU A 394 -0.99 21.15 -18.22
N TRP A 395 -1.47 20.19 -19.01
CA TRP A 395 -0.77 18.94 -19.32
C TRP A 395 -0.99 18.52 -20.78
N GLU A 396 -0.36 17.42 -21.18
CA GLU A 396 -0.61 16.83 -22.50
C GLU A 396 -1.87 15.96 -22.53
N PRO A 397 -2.69 16.06 -23.60
CA PRO A 397 -3.86 15.20 -23.74
C PRO A 397 -3.44 13.73 -23.88
N VAL A 398 -4.26 12.84 -23.33
CA VAL A 398 -4.04 11.40 -23.31
C VAL A 398 -5.09 10.76 -24.21
N ALA A 399 -4.65 9.92 -25.15
CA ALA A 399 -5.56 9.23 -26.06
C ALA A 399 -6.52 8.31 -25.28
N GLY A 400 -7.82 8.41 -25.58
CA GLY A 400 -8.87 7.63 -24.92
C GLY A 400 -9.32 8.17 -23.56
N ALA A 401 -8.69 9.22 -23.03
CA ALA A 401 -9.13 9.86 -21.80
C ALA A 401 -10.47 10.58 -22.01
N ALA A 402 -11.44 10.25 -21.16
CA ALA A 402 -12.73 10.93 -21.08
C ALA A 402 -12.70 12.07 -20.05
N TYR A 403 -11.89 11.92 -19.00
CA TYR A 403 -11.70 12.95 -17.98
C TYR A 403 -10.36 12.79 -17.24
N TYR A 404 -10.02 13.82 -16.47
CA TYR A 404 -8.82 13.90 -15.65
C TYR A 404 -9.13 14.29 -14.20
N ASN A 405 -8.27 13.85 -13.29
CA ASN A 405 -8.26 14.26 -11.89
C ASN A 405 -6.97 14.99 -11.58
N LEU A 406 -7.08 16.20 -11.03
CA LEU A 406 -5.97 17.01 -10.56
C LEU A 406 -5.77 16.77 -9.06
N ASN A 407 -4.57 16.34 -8.72
CA ASN A 407 -4.10 16.16 -7.35
C ASN A 407 -3.08 17.24 -7.01
N ILE A 408 -3.16 17.80 -5.80
CA ILE A 408 -2.14 18.73 -5.27
C ILE A 408 -1.62 18.14 -3.97
N GLY A 409 -0.29 18.02 -3.89
CA GLY A 409 0.42 17.59 -2.70
C GLY A 409 1.16 18.73 -2.01
N MET A 410 1.34 18.57 -0.71
CA MET A 410 2.14 19.45 0.13
C MET A 410 3.17 18.65 0.90
N LYS A 411 4.32 19.29 1.14
CA LYS A 411 5.36 18.75 1.99
C LYS A 411 5.04 18.99 3.46
N LEU A 412 5.32 17.98 4.27
CA LEU A 412 5.15 17.94 5.73
C LEU A 412 6.50 17.60 6.40
N HIS A 413 6.58 17.68 7.73
CA HIS A 413 7.80 17.27 8.45
C HIS A 413 8.03 15.75 8.34
N SER A 414 6.97 14.96 8.47
CA SER A 414 7.01 13.49 8.44
C SER A 414 6.77 12.88 7.06
N GLY A 415 6.83 13.68 5.99
CA GLY A 415 6.69 13.18 4.62
C GLY A 415 5.97 14.16 3.69
N SER A 416 5.02 13.66 2.91
CA SER A 416 4.15 14.47 2.07
C SER A 416 2.75 13.90 2.05
N THR A 417 1.78 14.75 1.76
CA THR A 417 0.39 14.33 1.53
C THR A 417 -0.07 14.88 0.20
N SER A 418 -1.00 14.19 -0.46
CA SER A 418 -1.59 14.61 -1.73
C SER A 418 -3.07 14.25 -1.74
N ARG A 419 -3.88 15.10 -2.36
CA ARG A 419 -5.32 14.88 -2.51
C ARG A 419 -5.82 15.41 -3.83
N ALA A 420 -6.92 14.83 -4.31
CA ALA A 420 -7.66 15.39 -5.43
C ALA A 420 -8.26 16.74 -5.00
N VAL A 421 -8.01 17.77 -5.81
CA VAL A 421 -8.63 19.10 -5.64
C VAL A 421 -9.70 19.36 -6.69
N ARG A 422 -9.59 18.73 -7.87
CA ARG A 422 -10.58 18.78 -8.94
C ARG A 422 -10.61 17.43 -9.66
N GLN A 423 -11.80 16.92 -10.01
CA GLN A 423 -11.95 15.67 -10.79
C GLN A 423 -12.93 15.89 -11.93
N GLY A 424 -13.00 14.93 -12.86
CA GLY A 424 -13.95 15.00 -13.97
C GLY A 424 -13.60 16.09 -15.00
N ILE A 425 -12.36 16.56 -15.03
CA ILE A 425 -11.92 17.62 -15.95
C ILE A 425 -11.88 17.03 -17.37
N THR A 426 -12.60 17.61 -18.32
CA THR A 426 -12.71 17.05 -19.69
C THR A 426 -11.71 17.64 -20.69
N THR A 427 -10.93 18.64 -20.27
CA THR A 427 -9.89 19.29 -21.06
C THR A 427 -8.52 19.14 -20.41
N PRO A 428 -7.40 19.16 -21.15
CA PRO A 428 -6.05 19.03 -20.60
C PRO A 428 -5.54 20.31 -19.92
N ARG A 429 -6.47 21.09 -19.35
CA ARG A 429 -6.26 22.38 -18.70
C ARG A 429 -7.38 22.62 -17.71
N VAL A 430 -7.05 23.17 -16.55
CA VAL A 430 -8.02 23.64 -15.56
C VAL A 430 -7.53 24.91 -14.87
N GLN A 431 -8.49 25.75 -14.47
CA GLN A 431 -8.23 26.92 -13.62
C GLN A 431 -8.79 26.66 -12.22
N VAL A 432 -8.00 27.01 -11.20
CA VAL A 432 -8.36 26.86 -9.78
C VAL A 432 -8.14 28.19 -9.09
N GLN A 433 -9.09 28.65 -8.26
CA GLN A 433 -8.87 29.85 -7.46
C GLN A 433 -7.92 29.51 -6.31
N ALA A 434 -6.95 30.38 -6.04
CA ALA A 434 -6.01 30.21 -4.94
C ALA A 434 -6.76 30.13 -3.59
N GLU A 435 -7.81 30.93 -3.44
CA GLU A 435 -8.67 30.96 -2.26
C GLU A 435 -9.34 29.61 -2.00
N ASP A 436 -9.84 28.92 -3.04
CA ASP A 436 -10.44 27.59 -2.89
C ASP A 436 -9.49 26.63 -2.18
N LEU A 437 -8.19 26.66 -2.53
CA LEU A 437 -7.16 25.79 -1.94
C LEU A 437 -6.89 26.12 -0.47
N TYR A 438 -6.98 27.39 -0.05
CA TYR A 438 -6.71 27.78 1.34
C TYR A 438 -7.71 27.19 2.33
N TYR A 439 -8.93 26.89 1.86
CA TYR A 439 -9.98 26.29 2.68
C TYR A 439 -10.14 24.79 2.43
N GLU A 440 -9.28 24.20 1.59
CA GLU A 440 -9.23 22.76 1.43
C GLU A 440 -8.63 22.11 2.67
N ILE A 441 -9.43 21.27 3.33
CA ILE A 441 -8.99 20.53 4.51
C ILE A 441 -7.93 19.50 4.09
N SER A 442 -6.66 19.75 4.39
CA SER A 442 -5.61 18.74 4.36
C SER A 442 -5.75 17.79 5.55
N GLY A 443 -5.30 16.54 5.39
CA GLY A 443 -5.16 15.64 6.54
C GLY A 443 -4.26 16.27 7.60
N ILE A 444 -4.65 16.17 8.87
CA ILE A 444 -3.81 16.63 9.99
C ILE A 444 -2.75 15.56 10.23
N SER A 445 -1.49 15.98 10.23
CA SER A 445 -0.38 15.13 10.63
C SER A 445 0.17 15.55 11.97
N SER A 446 0.84 14.60 12.59
CA SER A 446 1.63 14.77 13.79
C SER A 446 3.02 14.22 13.53
N TYR A 447 3.97 14.62 14.37
CA TYR A 447 5.31 14.04 14.39
C TYR A 447 5.80 13.91 15.83
N SER A 448 6.76 13.02 16.04
CA SER A 448 7.46 12.89 17.31
C SER A 448 8.96 12.70 17.06
N HIS A 449 9.79 13.29 17.91
CA HIS A 449 11.23 13.04 17.91
C HIS A 449 11.53 11.92 18.91
N GLY A 450 11.41 10.67 18.46
CA GLY A 450 11.70 9.49 19.27
C GLY A 450 10.66 9.25 20.37
N LYS A 451 11.05 9.41 21.65
CA LYS A 451 10.18 9.14 22.82
C LYS A 451 9.37 10.38 23.27
N GLU A 452 9.50 11.49 22.58
CA GLU A 452 8.75 12.71 22.89
C GLU A 452 7.25 12.53 22.64
N GLN A 453 6.45 13.36 23.32
CA GLN A 453 5.02 13.42 23.06
C GLN A 453 4.79 13.84 21.61
N GLU A 454 3.81 13.22 20.98
CA GLU A 454 3.35 13.53 19.63
C GLU A 454 2.86 14.98 19.56
N GLN A 455 3.39 15.74 18.60
CA GLN A 455 3.06 17.14 18.38
C GLN A 455 2.38 17.29 17.02
N LEU A 456 1.45 18.23 16.89
CA LEU A 456 0.83 18.55 15.60
C LEU A 456 1.87 19.17 14.67
N ASP A 457 1.80 18.81 13.39
CA ASP A 457 2.62 19.43 12.35
C ASP A 457 2.02 20.77 11.91
N PRO A 458 2.67 21.92 12.17
CA PRO A 458 2.15 23.22 11.74
C PRO A 458 1.95 23.33 10.22
N LEU A 459 2.75 22.59 9.44
CA LEU A 459 2.61 22.58 7.97
C LEU A 459 1.29 21.93 7.54
N SER A 460 0.85 20.90 8.26
CA SER A 460 -0.42 20.22 7.97
C SER A 460 -1.64 21.05 8.38
N LEU A 461 -1.51 21.85 9.45
CA LEU A 461 -2.56 22.73 9.95
C LEU A 461 -2.77 23.94 9.05
N LEU A 462 -1.69 24.61 8.63
CA LEU A 462 -1.77 25.77 7.73
C LEU A 462 -2.04 25.36 6.27
N GLY A 463 -1.70 24.14 5.90
CA GLY A 463 -2.03 23.54 4.61
C GLY A 463 -1.55 24.38 3.42
N TYR A 464 -2.45 24.59 2.45
CA TYR A 464 -2.14 25.36 1.24
C TYR A 464 -2.04 26.88 1.47
N ALA A 465 -2.47 27.39 2.63
CA ALA A 465 -2.32 28.81 2.98
C ALA A 465 -0.86 29.18 3.31
N ASN A 466 0.03 28.19 3.47
CA ASN A 466 1.43 28.43 3.73
C ASN A 466 2.19 28.90 2.48
N ALA A 467 2.33 30.22 2.32
CA ALA A 467 3.06 30.83 1.21
C ALA A 467 4.57 30.53 1.17
N LYS A 468 5.13 29.91 2.21
CA LYS A 468 6.52 29.44 2.26
C LYS A 468 6.67 27.98 1.85
N ASN A 469 5.58 27.21 1.77
CA ASN A 469 5.66 25.80 1.43
C ASN A 469 5.84 25.58 -0.08
N GLN A 470 6.55 24.51 -0.43
CA GLN A 470 6.58 24.02 -1.80
C GLN A 470 5.44 23.02 -1.98
N PHE A 471 4.69 23.19 -3.07
CA PHE A 471 3.62 22.29 -3.44
C PHE A 471 4.04 21.43 -4.63
N SER A 472 3.49 20.23 -4.69
CA SER A 472 3.58 19.34 -5.85
C SER A 472 2.20 19.15 -6.44
N TRP A 473 2.11 18.72 -7.71
CA TRP A 473 0.83 18.34 -8.29
C TRP A 473 0.98 17.17 -9.24
N SER A 474 -0.13 16.49 -9.51
CA SER A 474 -0.18 15.44 -10.51
C SER A 474 -1.56 15.39 -11.16
N VAL A 475 -1.62 14.73 -12.30
CA VAL A 475 -2.86 14.49 -13.03
C VAL A 475 -2.98 13.01 -13.29
N GLU A 476 -4.19 12.48 -13.15
CA GLU A 476 -4.57 11.12 -13.49
C GLU A 476 -5.58 11.18 -14.62
N ALA A 477 -5.41 10.35 -15.65
CA ALA A 477 -6.26 10.31 -16.83
C ALA A 477 -7.12 9.05 -16.81
N TYR A 478 -8.43 9.20 -17.03
CA TYR A 478 -9.38 8.10 -16.95
C TYR A 478 -10.19 7.95 -18.24
N SER A 479 -10.54 6.71 -18.59
CA SER A 479 -11.52 6.41 -19.63
C SER A 479 -12.96 6.65 -19.15
N ALA A 480 -13.92 6.55 -20.07
CA ALA A 480 -15.33 6.85 -19.79
C ALA A 480 -15.98 5.94 -18.73
N ASP A 481 -15.50 4.70 -18.64
CA ASP A 481 -15.86 3.65 -17.67
C ASP A 481 -15.10 3.77 -16.33
N GLY A 482 -14.21 4.77 -16.20
CA GLY A 482 -13.50 5.05 -14.95
C GLY A 482 -12.21 4.26 -14.73
N LYS A 483 -11.70 3.57 -15.75
CA LYS A 483 -10.39 2.92 -15.67
C LYS A 483 -9.27 3.96 -15.77
N LEU A 484 -8.26 3.85 -14.90
CA LEU A 484 -7.06 4.67 -14.96
C LEU A 484 -6.25 4.29 -16.21
N LEU A 485 -5.92 5.28 -17.04
CA LEU A 485 -5.16 5.11 -18.28
C LEU A 485 -3.67 5.39 -18.05
N THR A 486 -3.36 6.52 -17.40
CA THR A 486 -2.00 6.90 -17.01
C THR A 486 -2.06 8.01 -15.97
N ARG A 487 -0.90 8.40 -15.44
CA ARG A 487 -0.73 9.49 -14.49
C ARG A 487 0.58 10.23 -14.73
N SER A 488 0.71 11.44 -14.20
CA SER A 488 1.93 12.24 -14.36
C SER A 488 2.95 12.04 -13.25
N ASN A 489 2.54 11.50 -12.10
CA ASN A 489 3.43 11.15 -11.00
C ASN A 489 4.02 9.74 -11.20
N GLY A 490 5.33 9.63 -10.98
CA GLY A 490 6.08 8.39 -11.03
C GLY A 490 7.58 8.69 -11.01
N TYR A 491 8.39 7.69 -11.32
CA TYR A 491 9.84 7.79 -11.35
C TYR A 491 10.29 8.50 -12.63
N ARG A 492 11.03 9.61 -12.50
CA ARG A 492 11.58 10.40 -13.62
C ARG A 492 13.07 10.56 -13.40
N LEU A 493 13.84 9.55 -13.84
CA LEU A 493 15.22 9.35 -13.38
C LEU A 493 16.29 9.65 -14.43
N SER A 494 15.87 9.96 -15.65
CA SER A 494 16.76 10.31 -16.75
C SER A 494 16.70 11.80 -17.05
N ASN A 495 17.81 12.36 -17.54
CA ASN A 495 17.96 13.80 -17.83
C ASN A 495 16.90 14.36 -18.80
N ASP A 496 16.36 13.52 -19.69
CA ASP A 496 15.30 13.89 -20.63
C ASP A 496 13.92 13.94 -19.98
N LEU A 497 13.73 13.29 -18.83
CA LEU A 497 12.45 13.22 -18.10
C LEU A 497 12.33 14.24 -16.97
N THR A 498 13.40 14.95 -16.64
CA THR A 498 13.48 15.94 -15.54
C THR A 498 13.17 17.37 -16.00
N GLY A 499 12.83 17.57 -17.27
CA GLY A 499 12.62 18.89 -17.85
C GLY A 499 11.49 19.70 -17.22
N ASN A 500 10.40 19.05 -16.79
CA ASN A 500 9.20 19.69 -16.22
C ASN A 500 8.78 19.02 -14.92
N LEU A 501 9.44 19.39 -13.82
CA LEU A 501 9.09 18.87 -12.50
C LEU A 501 7.84 19.57 -11.96
N PRO A 502 6.88 18.83 -11.35
CA PRO A 502 5.58 19.38 -10.97
C PRO A 502 5.60 20.13 -9.64
N PHE A 503 6.59 20.99 -9.43
CA PHE A 503 6.75 21.77 -8.21
C PHE A 503 6.43 23.23 -8.46
N PHE A 504 5.78 23.87 -7.49
CA PHE A 504 5.46 25.30 -7.55
C PHE A 504 5.32 25.89 -6.14
N TYR A 505 5.31 27.22 -6.07
CA TYR A 505 5.01 27.99 -4.87
C TYR A 505 3.76 28.84 -5.07
N LEU A 506 2.83 28.79 -4.12
CA LEU A 506 1.65 29.67 -4.11
C LEU A 506 1.90 30.86 -3.18
N LYS A 507 2.10 32.05 -3.76
CA LYS A 507 2.44 33.31 -3.06
C LYS A 507 1.47 34.45 -3.39
N GLU A 508 0.20 34.11 -3.57
CA GLU A 508 -0.90 35.06 -3.75
C GLU A 508 -1.15 35.84 -2.44
N ARG A 509 -1.22 35.15 -1.30
CA ARG A 509 -1.32 35.77 0.03
C ARG A 509 0.02 36.00 0.73
N THR A 510 -0.03 36.81 1.78
CA THR A 510 1.02 36.93 2.80
C THR A 510 0.64 36.17 4.06
N LEU A 511 1.63 35.69 4.81
CA LEU A 511 1.39 35.11 6.13
C LEU A 511 0.99 36.20 7.12
N THR A 512 -0.01 35.93 7.95
CA THR A 512 -0.36 36.77 9.10
C THR A 512 0.63 36.56 10.24
N GLU A 513 0.59 37.39 11.27
CA GLU A 513 1.41 37.18 12.47
C GLU A 513 1.03 35.88 13.19
N ALA A 514 -0.26 35.53 13.20
CA ALA A 514 -0.76 34.26 13.73
C ALA A 514 -0.28 33.05 12.91
N ASP A 515 -0.22 33.16 11.57
CA ASP A 515 0.35 32.11 10.70
C ASP A 515 1.83 31.87 11.03
N GLU A 516 2.62 32.94 11.19
CA GLU A 516 4.04 32.85 11.54
C GLU A 516 4.22 32.24 12.94
N MET A 517 3.35 32.58 13.89
CA MET A 517 3.33 32.01 15.23
C MET A 517 3.04 30.50 15.20
N LEU A 518 2.08 30.09 14.37
CA LEU A 518 1.73 28.69 14.17
C LEU A 518 2.93 27.92 13.60
N LEU A 519 3.55 28.43 12.53
CA LEU A 519 4.72 27.82 11.90
C LEU A 519 5.94 27.73 12.83
N ALA A 520 6.03 28.60 13.84
CA ALA A 520 7.03 28.54 14.89
C ALA A 520 6.75 27.45 15.96
N GLY A 521 5.68 26.66 15.80
CA GLY A 521 5.29 25.59 16.73
C GLY A 521 4.57 26.10 17.99
N LYS A 522 4.21 27.38 18.05
CA LYS A 522 3.55 28.01 19.21
C LYS A 522 2.04 27.98 19.03
N LEU A 523 1.47 26.78 19.12
CA LEU A 523 0.07 26.52 18.79
C LEU A 523 -0.92 27.35 19.63
N ASP A 524 -0.73 27.42 20.95
CA ASP A 524 -1.65 28.14 21.85
C ASP A 524 -1.58 29.67 21.64
N ASP A 525 -0.38 30.20 21.39
CA ASP A 525 -0.20 31.62 21.06
C ASP A 525 -0.90 31.94 19.72
N ALA A 526 -0.73 31.08 18.71
CA ALA A 526 -1.36 31.26 17.41
C ALA A 526 -2.89 31.19 17.49
N GLU A 527 -3.44 30.22 18.24
CA GLU A 527 -4.89 30.09 18.46
C GLU A 527 -5.48 31.35 19.10
N ALA A 528 -4.85 31.87 20.15
CA ALA A 528 -5.29 33.10 20.81
C ALA A 528 -5.26 34.31 19.86
N MET A 529 -4.29 34.36 18.95
CA MET A 529 -4.21 35.42 17.94
C MET A 529 -5.32 35.29 16.88
N TYR A 530 -5.59 34.09 16.38
CA TYR A 530 -6.71 33.87 15.46
C TYR A 530 -8.06 34.21 16.11
N GLU A 531 -8.26 33.85 17.38
CA GLU A 531 -9.46 34.22 18.13
C GLU A 531 -9.60 35.75 18.23
N ALA A 532 -8.52 36.45 18.61
CA ALA A 532 -8.52 37.92 18.71
C ALA A 532 -8.69 38.64 17.36
N ASP A 533 -8.26 38.02 16.25
CA ASP A 533 -8.47 38.53 14.91
C ASP A 533 -9.93 38.29 14.46
N ALA A 534 -10.49 37.10 14.69
CA ALA A 534 -11.90 36.79 14.39
C ALA A 534 -12.90 37.58 15.24
N ASP A 535 -12.56 37.92 16.49
CA ASP A 535 -13.38 38.79 17.34
C ASP A 535 -13.40 40.24 16.83
N ARG A 536 -12.28 40.69 16.25
CA ARG A 536 -12.14 42.04 15.68
C ARG A 536 -12.83 42.16 14.33
N ASP A 537 -12.72 41.11 13.52
CA ASP A 537 -13.40 40.97 12.23
C ASP A 537 -14.12 39.62 12.16
N PRO A 538 -15.42 39.57 12.49
CA PRO A 538 -16.22 38.35 12.41
C PRO A 538 -16.35 37.77 10.99
N SER A 539 -15.91 38.48 9.96
CA SER A 539 -15.85 38.01 8.57
C SER A 539 -14.49 37.42 8.18
N ASP A 540 -13.51 37.40 9.09
CA ASP A 540 -12.21 36.76 8.88
C ASP A 540 -12.34 35.23 8.85
N ALA A 541 -12.71 34.73 7.66
CA ALA A 541 -12.85 33.31 7.41
C ALA A 541 -11.52 32.55 7.56
N HIS A 542 -10.37 33.19 7.33
CA HIS A 542 -9.07 32.54 7.52
C HIS A 542 -8.84 32.22 9.00
N SER A 543 -8.99 33.20 9.89
CA SER A 543 -8.80 32.99 11.32
C SER A 543 -9.78 31.94 11.87
N LEU A 544 -11.05 31.97 11.46
CA LEU A 544 -12.03 30.95 11.82
C LEU A 544 -11.64 29.55 11.31
N HIS A 545 -11.15 29.46 10.07
CA HIS A 545 -10.66 28.19 9.50
C HIS A 545 -9.47 27.64 10.31
N MET A 546 -8.52 28.51 10.67
CA MET A 546 -7.34 28.09 11.43
C MET A 546 -7.70 27.64 12.85
N MET A 547 -8.63 28.32 13.53
CA MET A 547 -9.17 27.85 14.81
C MET A 547 -9.80 26.46 14.68
N LEU A 548 -10.61 26.23 13.64
CA LEU A 548 -11.23 24.93 13.36
C LEU A 548 -10.18 23.83 13.14
N MET A 549 -9.11 24.12 12.38
CA MET A 549 -8.02 23.17 12.12
C MET A 549 -7.22 22.84 13.39
N ILE A 550 -6.92 23.85 14.22
CA ILE A 550 -6.24 23.65 15.52
C ILE A 550 -7.09 22.79 16.45
N LEU A 551 -8.39 23.09 16.59
CA LEU A 551 -9.31 22.30 17.43
C LEU A 551 -9.44 20.85 16.94
N LYS A 552 -9.53 20.63 15.63
CA LYS A 552 -9.53 19.29 15.02
C LYS A 552 -8.23 18.55 15.37
N GLY A 553 -7.09 19.24 15.27
CA GLY A 553 -5.79 18.69 15.63
C GLY A 553 -5.69 18.30 17.09
N LYS A 554 -6.05 19.21 18.01
CA LYS A 554 -6.08 18.96 19.46
C LYS A 554 -6.98 17.77 19.80
N THR A 555 -8.16 17.71 19.19
CA THR A 555 -9.10 16.59 19.37
C THR A 555 -8.52 15.26 18.89
N SER A 556 -7.69 15.26 17.84
CA SER A 556 -7.03 14.06 17.32
C SER A 556 -5.95 13.50 18.25
N LEU A 557 -5.33 14.36 19.07
CA LEU A 557 -4.31 13.96 20.06
C LEU A 557 -4.92 13.40 21.36
N LEU A 558 -6.21 13.61 21.61
CA LEU A 558 -6.90 13.05 22.76
C LEU A 558 -7.02 11.52 22.60
N ARG A 559 -6.10 10.79 23.22
CA ARG A 559 -6.08 9.32 23.26
C ARG A 559 -7.23 8.85 24.16
N GLY A 560 -8.39 8.55 23.57
CA GLY A 560 -9.68 8.29 24.25
C GLY A 560 -9.70 7.18 25.31
N ALA A 561 -9.00 7.37 26.44
CA ALA A 561 -8.88 6.41 27.52
C ALA A 561 -9.32 6.96 28.90
N GLY A 562 -9.74 8.24 28.99
CA GLY A 562 -10.23 8.86 30.23
C GLY A 562 -11.59 9.57 30.08
N THR A 563 -12.33 9.70 31.18
CA THR A 563 -13.58 10.47 31.25
C THR A 563 -13.36 11.98 31.12
N ALA A 564 -12.18 12.48 31.53
CA ALA A 564 -11.81 13.88 31.35
C ALA A 564 -11.63 14.23 29.87
N ASP A 565 -10.89 13.39 29.13
CA ASP A 565 -10.68 13.54 27.68
C ASP A 565 -12.01 13.51 26.91
N ALA A 566 -13.01 12.77 27.39
CA ALA A 566 -14.33 12.68 26.76
C ALA A 566 -15.13 14.00 26.89
N GLU A 567 -15.12 14.65 28.05
CA GLU A 567 -15.80 15.94 28.24
C GLU A 567 -15.06 17.08 27.53
N GLU A 568 -13.72 17.06 27.55
CA GLU A 568 -12.91 18.01 26.79
C GLU A 568 -13.16 17.88 25.29
N LYS A 569 -13.12 16.65 24.75
CA LYS A 569 -13.46 16.37 23.35
C LYS A 569 -14.85 16.87 22.98
N LYS A 570 -15.85 16.62 23.82
CA LYS A 570 -17.22 17.07 23.58
C LYS A 570 -17.32 18.61 23.55
N SER A 571 -16.58 19.30 24.42
CA SER A 571 -16.50 20.77 24.43
C SER A 571 -15.85 21.29 23.14
N MET A 572 -14.73 20.70 22.73
CA MET A 572 -14.05 21.07 21.48
C MET A 572 -14.91 20.79 20.25
N ASP A 573 -15.60 19.64 20.20
CA ASP A 573 -16.52 19.29 19.12
C ASP A 573 -17.66 20.33 19.01
N ALA A 574 -18.20 20.79 20.14
CA ALA A 574 -19.23 21.85 20.13
C ALA A 574 -18.69 23.18 19.57
N GLN A 575 -17.47 23.57 19.97
CA GLN A 575 -16.81 24.78 19.45
C GLN A 575 -16.54 24.69 17.95
N GLN A 576 -16.01 23.55 17.48
CA GLN A 576 -15.78 23.30 16.06
C GLN A 576 -17.07 23.49 15.25
N ILE A 577 -18.20 22.99 15.74
CA ILE A 577 -19.49 23.11 15.03
C ILE A 577 -20.01 24.54 15.00
N ASP A 578 -19.80 25.33 16.05
CA ASP A 578 -20.20 26.74 16.04
C ASP A 578 -19.34 27.58 15.09
N ILE A 579 -18.04 27.30 15.01
CA ILE A 579 -17.15 27.88 14.00
C ILE A 579 -17.59 27.45 12.59
N LEU A 580 -17.89 26.17 12.40
CA LEU A 580 -18.27 25.62 11.11
C LEU A 580 -19.55 26.24 10.56
N LYS A 581 -20.54 26.53 11.42
CA LYS A 581 -21.76 27.25 11.03
C LYS A 581 -21.45 28.66 10.50
N LYS A 582 -20.49 29.37 11.08
CA LYS A 582 -20.04 30.68 10.60
C LYS A 582 -19.31 30.54 9.27
N LEU A 583 -18.40 29.57 9.17
CA LEU A 583 -17.61 29.32 7.95
C LEU A 583 -18.49 28.98 6.75
N VAL A 584 -19.56 28.19 6.89
CA VAL A 584 -20.47 27.91 5.77
C VAL A 584 -21.27 29.13 5.30
N GLU A 585 -21.38 30.19 6.12
CA GLU A 585 -21.99 31.46 5.72
C GLU A 585 -20.99 32.39 5.01
N LEU A 586 -19.72 32.36 5.43
CA LEU A 586 -18.65 33.22 4.89
C LEU A 586 -18.00 32.61 3.64
N HIS A 587 -17.66 31.33 3.69
CA HIS A 587 -16.94 30.59 2.66
C HIS A 587 -17.48 29.16 2.55
N PRO A 588 -18.60 28.96 1.82
CA PRO A 588 -19.23 27.65 1.68
C PRO A 588 -18.31 26.68 0.92
N THR A 589 -18.01 25.54 1.53
CA THR A 589 -17.30 24.43 0.87
C THR A 589 -18.07 23.14 1.07
N GLU A 590 -17.93 22.20 0.14
CA GLU A 590 -18.51 20.85 0.26
C GLU A 590 -18.13 20.21 1.61
N ASN A 591 -16.82 20.20 1.93
CA ASN A 591 -16.28 19.58 3.14
C ASN A 591 -16.91 20.13 4.42
N TYR A 592 -17.18 21.44 4.49
CA TYR A 592 -17.83 22.02 5.66
C TYR A 592 -19.27 21.55 5.83
N TYR A 593 -20.01 21.44 4.73
CA TYR A 593 -21.36 20.90 4.78
C TYR A 593 -21.39 19.40 5.07
N GLU A 594 -20.44 18.62 4.55
CA GLU A 594 -20.30 17.20 4.89
C GLU A 594 -20.03 17.00 6.38
N TRP A 595 -19.17 17.84 6.97
CA TRP A 595 -18.92 17.82 8.41
C TRP A 595 -20.13 18.18 9.25
N LEU A 596 -20.90 19.21 8.85
CA LEU A 596 -22.17 19.50 9.52
C LEU A 596 -23.14 18.32 9.37
N ALA A 597 -23.20 17.68 8.20
CA ALA A 597 -24.03 16.50 7.99
C ALA A 597 -23.61 15.37 8.94
N ASP A 598 -22.34 14.98 8.97
CA ASP A 598 -21.82 13.94 9.89
C ASP A 598 -22.14 14.23 11.37
N TYR A 599 -21.98 15.48 11.79
CA TYR A 599 -22.35 15.91 13.15
C TYR A 599 -23.84 15.66 13.46
N TYR A 600 -24.74 15.99 12.54
CA TYR A 600 -26.17 15.77 12.73
C TYR A 600 -26.59 14.31 12.52
N PHE A 601 -25.85 13.53 11.72
CA PHE A 601 -25.99 12.08 11.61
C PHE A 601 -25.77 11.41 12.97
N LYS A 602 -24.67 11.73 13.66
CA LYS A 602 -24.33 11.19 14.99
C LYS A 602 -25.40 11.49 16.06
N GLN A 603 -26.16 12.57 15.89
CA GLN A 603 -27.25 12.96 16.78
C GLN A 603 -28.63 12.44 16.35
N ALA A 604 -28.71 11.75 15.22
CA ALA A 604 -29.97 11.37 14.58
C ALA A 604 -30.91 12.57 14.31
N ASP A 605 -30.37 13.77 14.09
CA ASP A 605 -31.13 14.94 13.62
C ASP A 605 -31.26 14.88 12.09
N TRP A 606 -32.16 14.01 11.64
CA TRP A 606 -32.32 13.70 10.22
C TRP A 606 -32.71 14.89 9.35
N ASN A 607 -33.43 15.88 9.91
CA ASN A 607 -33.82 17.07 9.17
C ASN A 607 -32.60 17.92 8.82
N ARG A 608 -31.73 18.18 9.79
CA ARG A 608 -30.50 18.95 9.55
C ARG A 608 -29.49 18.15 8.75
N TYR A 609 -29.34 16.84 9.03
CA TYR A 609 -28.51 15.94 8.24
C TYR A 609 -28.88 16.00 6.75
N ASN A 610 -30.15 15.74 6.40
CA ASN A 610 -30.60 15.71 5.01
C ASN A 610 -30.42 17.08 4.34
N ARG A 611 -30.62 18.18 5.06
CA ARG A 611 -30.39 19.53 4.54
C ARG A 611 -28.92 19.75 4.17
N TYR A 612 -28.00 19.48 5.09
CA TYR A 612 -26.57 19.74 4.84
C TYR A 612 -25.97 18.76 3.84
N TYR A 613 -26.38 17.49 3.88
CA TYR A 613 -25.99 16.51 2.87
C TYR A 613 -26.41 16.95 1.46
N ALA A 614 -27.67 17.39 1.27
CA ALA A 614 -28.15 17.83 -0.04
C ALA A 614 -27.38 19.05 -0.57
N ILE A 615 -26.98 19.98 0.32
CA ILE A 615 -26.13 21.12 -0.06
C ILE A 615 -24.74 20.63 -0.49
N ALA A 616 -24.10 19.78 0.32
CA ALA A 616 -22.80 19.21 -0.01
C ALA A 616 -22.84 18.45 -1.34
N GLU A 617 -23.84 17.58 -1.53
CA GLU A 617 -24.06 16.83 -2.77
C GLU A 617 -24.22 17.76 -3.99
N SER A 618 -24.90 18.90 -3.83
CA SER A 618 -25.05 19.89 -4.92
C SER A 618 -23.77 20.62 -5.30
N MET A 619 -22.77 20.63 -4.40
CA MET A 619 -21.48 21.27 -4.59
C MET A 619 -20.42 20.34 -5.15
N ARG A 620 -20.67 19.02 -5.13
CA ARG A 620 -19.71 18.00 -5.57
C ARG A 620 -19.31 18.22 -7.02
N PRO A 621 -18.03 18.53 -7.28
CA PRO A 621 -17.52 18.59 -8.64
C PRO A 621 -17.20 17.18 -9.19
N PHE A 622 -17.33 16.14 -8.37
CA PHE A 622 -16.78 14.80 -8.62
C PHE A 622 -17.82 13.79 -9.13
N LYS A 623 -17.36 12.85 -9.96
CA LYS A 623 -18.19 11.78 -10.53
C LYS A 623 -18.29 10.56 -9.59
N ASP A 624 -17.23 10.28 -8.83
CA ASP A 624 -17.23 9.20 -7.84
C ASP A 624 -17.61 9.75 -6.46
N ASN A 625 -18.82 9.39 -6.03
CA ASN A 625 -19.37 9.75 -4.73
C ASN A 625 -19.69 8.50 -3.91
N SER A 626 -19.06 7.37 -4.24
CA SER A 626 -19.43 6.05 -3.71
C SER A 626 -19.37 5.98 -2.19
N TYR A 627 -18.37 6.58 -1.55
CA TYR A 627 -18.26 6.66 -0.10
C TYR A 627 -19.42 7.46 0.54
N SER A 628 -19.65 8.67 0.04
CA SER A 628 -20.71 9.54 0.55
C SER A 628 -22.12 9.04 0.22
N ASP A 629 -22.30 8.32 -0.89
CA ASP A 629 -23.54 7.61 -1.25
C ASP A 629 -23.80 6.48 -0.24
N GLY A 630 -22.77 5.71 0.13
CA GLY A 630 -22.86 4.65 1.13
C GLY A 630 -23.23 5.18 2.51
N ASN A 631 -22.55 6.23 2.98
CA ASN A 631 -22.88 6.91 4.24
C ASN A 631 -24.30 7.48 4.23
N HIS A 632 -24.75 8.05 3.10
CA HIS A 632 -26.12 8.53 2.99
C HIS A 632 -27.14 7.42 3.05
N ALA A 633 -26.86 6.29 2.40
CA ALA A 633 -27.72 5.14 2.50
C ALA A 633 -27.83 4.63 3.94
N MET A 634 -26.74 4.60 4.70
CA MET A 634 -26.77 4.26 6.13
C MET A 634 -27.68 5.22 6.92
N ALA A 635 -27.67 6.52 6.62
CA ALA A 635 -28.57 7.49 7.23
C ALA A 635 -30.03 7.25 6.84
N LEU A 636 -30.31 6.91 5.57
CA LEU A 636 -31.64 6.56 5.09
C LEU A 636 -32.16 5.27 5.77
N MET A 637 -31.29 4.28 6.00
CA MET A 637 -31.63 3.08 6.78
C MET A 637 -32.09 3.44 8.18
N LYS A 638 -31.31 4.28 8.89
CA LYS A 638 -31.63 4.79 10.24
C LYS A 638 -32.91 5.63 10.30
N GLN A 639 -33.35 6.18 9.17
CA GLN A 639 -34.63 6.87 9.01
C GLN A 639 -35.80 5.93 8.65
N GLY A 640 -35.56 4.63 8.45
CA GLY A 640 -36.55 3.67 7.97
C GLY A 640 -36.87 3.77 6.47
N LYS A 641 -36.10 4.56 5.71
CA LYS A 641 -36.25 4.74 4.26
C LYS A 641 -35.49 3.66 3.48
N THR A 642 -35.89 2.40 3.68
CA THR A 642 -35.13 1.23 3.19
C THR A 642 -35.02 1.15 1.67
N ASP A 643 -36.05 1.57 0.94
CA ASP A 643 -36.04 1.50 -0.53
C ASP A 643 -35.07 2.53 -1.14
N GLU A 644 -35.06 3.75 -0.60
CA GLU A 644 -34.11 4.80 -1.00
C GLU A 644 -32.67 4.38 -0.63
N ALA A 645 -32.47 3.88 0.59
CA ALA A 645 -31.16 3.39 1.03
C ALA A 645 -30.60 2.29 0.11
N LYS A 646 -31.44 1.36 -0.32
CA LYS A 646 -31.04 0.27 -1.23
C LYS A 646 -30.51 0.81 -2.57
N VAL A 647 -31.11 1.88 -3.10
CA VAL A 647 -30.66 2.52 -4.34
C VAL A 647 -29.27 3.13 -4.17
N TYR A 648 -29.06 3.88 -3.08
CA TYR A 648 -27.76 4.51 -2.79
C TYR A 648 -26.68 3.48 -2.48
N LEU A 649 -26.96 2.42 -1.71
CA LEU A 649 -26.00 1.33 -1.47
C LEU A 649 -25.60 0.62 -2.75
N LYS A 650 -26.57 0.34 -3.63
CA LYS A 650 -26.27 -0.29 -4.91
C LYS A 650 -25.36 0.60 -5.75
N LYS A 651 -25.66 1.89 -5.86
CA LYS A 651 -24.82 2.88 -6.56
C LYS A 651 -23.42 2.98 -5.95
N SER A 652 -23.34 2.99 -4.62
CA SER A 652 -22.08 3.00 -3.87
C SER A 652 -21.22 1.78 -4.23
N ILE A 653 -21.76 0.57 -4.11
CA ILE A 653 -21.05 -0.68 -4.40
C ILE A 653 -20.70 -0.84 -5.88
N GLU A 654 -21.52 -0.34 -6.81
CA GLU A 654 -21.19 -0.39 -8.25
C GLU A 654 -20.00 0.52 -8.62
N ASN A 655 -19.75 1.57 -7.83
CA ASN A 655 -18.69 2.56 -8.05
C ASN A 655 -17.46 2.37 -7.14
N ASP A 656 -17.63 1.85 -5.91
CA ASP A 656 -16.55 1.55 -4.96
C ASP A 656 -16.05 0.11 -5.15
N LYS A 657 -14.82 -0.03 -5.68
CA LYS A 657 -14.20 -1.34 -5.90
C LYS A 657 -13.81 -2.06 -4.60
N SER A 658 -13.74 -1.34 -3.48
CA SER A 658 -13.52 -1.95 -2.17
C SER A 658 -14.79 -2.63 -1.65
N HIS A 659 -15.96 -2.31 -2.22
CA HIS A 659 -17.28 -2.76 -1.81
C HIS A 659 -17.55 -2.66 -0.30
N ARG A 660 -16.96 -1.69 0.41
CA ARG A 660 -16.99 -1.61 1.89
C ARG A 660 -18.40 -1.61 2.50
N PHE A 661 -19.42 -1.24 1.73
CA PHE A 661 -20.81 -1.19 2.17
C PHE A 661 -21.63 -2.45 1.80
N ILE A 662 -21.00 -3.52 1.31
CA ILE A 662 -21.70 -4.75 0.91
C ILE A 662 -22.49 -5.37 2.07
N GLY A 663 -21.96 -5.35 3.29
CA GLY A 663 -22.68 -5.83 4.47
C GLY A 663 -24.05 -5.17 4.65
N ALA A 664 -24.09 -3.84 4.61
CA ALA A 664 -25.34 -3.07 4.73
C ALA A 664 -26.31 -3.38 3.58
N TYR A 665 -25.79 -3.55 2.36
CA TYR A 665 -26.61 -3.91 1.21
C TYR A 665 -27.21 -5.31 1.32
N LEU A 666 -26.43 -6.30 1.78
CA LEU A 666 -26.90 -7.64 2.09
C LEU A 666 -27.97 -7.64 3.18
N ALA A 667 -27.77 -6.84 4.24
CA ALA A 667 -28.76 -6.68 5.30
C ALA A 667 -30.10 -6.18 4.75
N LEU A 668 -30.11 -5.09 3.97
CA LEU A 668 -31.34 -4.59 3.33
C LEU A 668 -31.93 -5.60 2.36
N PHE A 669 -31.10 -6.27 1.56
CA PHE A 669 -31.56 -7.28 0.61
C PHE A 669 -32.34 -8.41 1.30
N LEU A 670 -31.78 -8.96 2.39
CA LEU A 670 -32.43 -10.00 3.19
C LEU A 670 -33.66 -9.47 3.94
N TYR A 671 -33.61 -8.24 4.46
CA TYR A 671 -34.73 -7.60 5.14
C TYR A 671 -35.95 -7.41 4.23
N SER A 672 -35.72 -7.04 2.97
CA SER A 672 -36.72 -6.91 1.91
C SER A 672 -37.23 -8.26 1.37
N GLY A 673 -36.76 -9.38 1.92
CA GLY A 673 -37.26 -10.72 1.59
C GLY A 673 -36.43 -11.49 0.57
N GLY A 674 -35.23 -11.00 0.21
CA GLY A 674 -34.27 -11.74 -0.59
C GLY A 674 -33.86 -13.06 0.07
N SER A 675 -33.49 -14.05 -0.74
CA SER A 675 -33.07 -15.36 -0.23
C SER A 675 -31.58 -15.36 0.17
N LEU A 676 -31.18 -16.29 1.05
CA LEU A 676 -29.76 -16.48 1.39
C LEU A 676 -28.93 -16.89 0.18
N ASP A 677 -29.51 -17.63 -0.78
CA ASP A 677 -28.82 -18.02 -2.02
C ASP A 677 -28.48 -16.82 -2.91
N GLU A 678 -29.44 -15.91 -3.11
CA GLU A 678 -29.18 -14.67 -3.84
C GLU A 678 -28.21 -13.76 -3.07
N GLY A 679 -28.30 -13.74 -1.74
CA GLY A 679 -27.34 -13.03 -0.89
C GLY A 679 -25.92 -13.53 -1.06
N ILE A 680 -25.72 -14.85 -1.11
CA ILE A 680 -24.42 -15.48 -1.38
C ILE A 680 -23.90 -15.03 -2.76
N GLN A 681 -24.75 -15.05 -3.79
CA GLN A 681 -24.37 -14.57 -5.12
C GLN A 681 -23.96 -13.08 -5.14
N LEU A 682 -24.61 -12.25 -4.31
CA LEU A 682 -24.24 -10.85 -4.16
C LEU A 682 -22.88 -10.68 -3.46
N ALA A 683 -22.62 -11.42 -2.38
CA ALA A 683 -21.33 -11.41 -1.68
C ALA A 683 -20.19 -11.89 -2.58
N VAL A 684 -20.44 -12.92 -3.39
CA VAL A 684 -19.52 -13.41 -4.43
C VAL A 684 -19.23 -12.30 -5.45
N LYS A 685 -20.27 -11.60 -5.93
CA LYS A 685 -20.12 -10.54 -6.94
C LYS A 685 -19.38 -9.31 -6.40
N TYR A 686 -19.56 -8.99 -5.12
CA TYR A 686 -19.05 -7.78 -4.48
C TYR A 686 -18.30 -8.14 -3.19
N PRO A 687 -17.12 -8.78 -3.28
CA PRO A 687 -16.33 -9.12 -2.10
C PRO A 687 -15.89 -7.84 -1.38
N ASP A 688 -15.99 -7.84 -0.05
CA ASP A 688 -15.46 -6.77 0.79
C ASP A 688 -13.93 -6.79 0.74
N ARG A 689 -13.33 -5.67 0.32
CA ARG A 689 -11.90 -5.52 0.04
C ARG A 689 -11.30 -4.33 0.79
N MET A 690 -11.95 -3.87 1.87
CA MET A 690 -11.51 -2.69 2.60
C MET A 690 -10.15 -2.92 3.28
N GLY A 691 -9.07 -2.41 2.70
CA GLY A 691 -7.69 -2.74 3.08
C GLY A 691 -7.24 -2.32 4.50
N TYR A 692 -7.92 -1.40 5.19
CA TYR A 692 -7.49 -0.92 6.52
C TYR A 692 -8.10 -1.71 7.70
N ASN A 693 -9.04 -2.62 7.44
CA ASN A 693 -9.61 -3.54 8.41
C ASN A 693 -9.43 -4.97 7.88
N THR A 694 -9.52 -5.98 8.75
CA THR A 694 -9.65 -7.36 8.27
C THR A 694 -10.93 -7.46 7.44
N PRO A 695 -10.86 -7.70 6.11
CA PRO A 695 -12.05 -7.75 5.28
C PRO A 695 -12.98 -8.87 5.77
N VAL A 696 -14.30 -8.64 5.66
CA VAL A 696 -15.28 -9.62 6.13
C VAL A 696 -15.65 -10.56 4.97
N ASP A 697 -15.48 -11.86 5.18
CA ASP A 697 -15.98 -12.88 4.24
C ASP A 697 -17.50 -13.04 4.39
N TRP A 698 -18.23 -12.14 3.73
CA TRP A 698 -19.69 -12.14 3.71
C TRP A 698 -20.28 -13.39 3.06
N GLU A 699 -19.56 -14.03 2.13
CA GLU A 699 -19.99 -15.28 1.49
C GLU A 699 -20.01 -16.41 2.52
N GLU A 700 -18.91 -16.60 3.26
CA GLU A 700 -18.80 -17.63 4.29
C GLU A 700 -19.86 -17.45 5.37
N LEU A 701 -20.07 -16.22 5.84
CA LEU A 701 -21.11 -15.90 6.82
C LEU A 701 -22.50 -16.30 6.33
N LEU A 702 -22.86 -16.00 5.09
CA LEU A 702 -24.16 -16.34 4.52
C LEU A 702 -24.33 -17.85 4.26
N ILE A 703 -23.27 -18.56 3.88
CA ILE A 703 -23.27 -20.02 3.76
C ILE A 703 -23.53 -20.66 5.14
N ALA A 704 -22.87 -20.17 6.18
CA ALA A 704 -23.09 -20.63 7.55
C ALA A 704 -24.53 -20.37 8.00
N MET A 705 -25.06 -19.17 7.74
CA MET A 705 -26.48 -18.83 8.00
C MET A 705 -27.45 -19.72 7.22
N LYS A 706 -27.13 -20.10 5.98
CA LYS A 706 -27.96 -21.02 5.19
C LYS A 706 -28.07 -22.38 5.85
N ARG A 707 -26.94 -22.95 6.31
CA ARG A 707 -26.91 -24.22 7.06
C ARG A 707 -27.71 -24.10 8.36
N GLU A 708 -27.54 -23.01 9.08
CA GLU A 708 -28.25 -22.70 10.33
C GLU A 708 -29.76 -22.56 10.13
N SER A 709 -30.20 -21.92 9.03
CA SER A 709 -31.61 -21.72 8.72
C SER A 709 -32.35 -23.03 8.43
N ALA A 710 -31.66 -24.04 7.90
CA ALA A 710 -32.25 -25.33 7.54
C ALA A 710 -32.74 -26.12 8.75
N ILE A 711 -32.17 -25.87 9.93
CA ILE A 711 -32.51 -26.55 11.19
C ILE A 711 -33.38 -25.69 12.14
N ASN A 712 -33.68 -24.45 11.76
CA ASN A 712 -34.38 -23.47 12.61
C ASN A 712 -35.67 -22.93 11.93
N PRO A 713 -36.87 -23.49 12.21
CA PRO A 713 -38.11 -23.08 11.55
C PRO A 713 -38.50 -21.60 11.72
N GLY A 714 -38.07 -20.95 12.81
CA GLY A 714 -38.31 -19.53 13.10
C GLY A 714 -37.25 -18.57 12.55
N TYR A 715 -36.25 -19.07 11.83
CA TYR A 715 -35.03 -18.32 11.50
C TYR A 715 -35.30 -17.01 10.79
N LYS A 716 -36.16 -17.03 9.76
CA LYS A 716 -36.47 -15.85 8.93
C LYS A 716 -37.06 -14.70 9.75
N ALA A 717 -37.88 -15.01 10.76
CA ALA A 717 -38.47 -13.99 11.63
C ALA A 717 -37.39 -13.35 12.52
N VAL A 718 -36.50 -14.15 13.10
CA VAL A 718 -35.39 -13.67 13.93
C VAL A 718 -34.40 -12.86 13.11
N LEU A 719 -34.00 -13.34 11.94
CA LEU A 719 -33.14 -12.61 11.00
C LEU A 719 -33.73 -11.22 10.68
N LYS A 720 -35.02 -11.17 10.33
CA LYS A 720 -35.70 -9.91 10.01
C LYS A 720 -35.77 -8.97 11.20
N ASP A 721 -36.03 -9.47 12.40
CA ASP A 721 -36.02 -8.68 13.65
C ASP A 721 -34.64 -8.09 13.94
N LYS A 722 -33.58 -8.89 13.79
CA LYS A 722 -32.20 -8.44 14.07
C LYS A 722 -31.70 -7.43 13.05
N ILE A 723 -31.99 -7.62 11.76
CA ILE A 723 -31.70 -6.60 10.75
C ILE A 723 -32.56 -5.34 10.97
N ALA A 724 -33.82 -5.48 11.42
CA ALA A 724 -34.60 -4.30 11.79
C ALA A 724 -33.92 -3.51 12.92
N GLN A 725 -33.39 -4.17 13.95
CA GLN A 725 -32.65 -3.49 15.03
C GLN A 725 -31.43 -2.73 14.49
N TYR A 726 -30.67 -3.35 13.58
CA TYR A 726 -29.54 -2.72 12.90
C TYR A 726 -29.98 -1.47 12.12
N ASN A 727 -31.03 -1.61 11.30
CA ASN A 727 -31.58 -0.51 10.52
C ASN A 727 -32.06 0.64 11.41
N HIS A 728 -32.48 0.41 12.65
CA HIS A 728 -32.88 1.45 13.59
C HIS A 728 -31.72 1.97 14.48
N GLY A 729 -30.47 1.62 14.16
CA GLY A 729 -29.28 2.07 14.88
C GLY A 729 -29.14 1.50 16.30
N LYS A 730 -29.67 0.29 16.54
CA LYS A 730 -29.55 -0.41 17.83
C LYS A 730 -28.29 -1.26 17.91
N ASP A 731 -27.17 -0.73 17.41
CA ASP A 731 -25.91 -1.46 17.22
C ASP A 731 -25.35 -1.99 18.56
N GLU A 732 -25.50 -1.23 19.64
CA GLU A 732 -25.12 -1.65 21.01
C GLU A 732 -26.00 -2.78 21.57
N GLU A 733 -27.29 -2.83 21.23
CA GLU A 733 -28.15 -3.95 21.61
C GLU A 733 -27.73 -5.23 20.86
N LEU A 734 -27.35 -5.09 19.58
CA LEU A 734 -26.87 -6.20 18.76
C LEU A 734 -25.51 -6.74 19.22
N LYS A 735 -24.56 -5.88 19.60
CA LYS A 735 -23.26 -6.30 20.15
C LYS A 735 -23.40 -7.08 21.46
N ARG A 736 -24.41 -6.73 22.29
CA ARG A 736 -24.69 -7.41 23.57
C ARG A 736 -25.55 -8.66 23.41
N TRP A 737 -26.18 -8.84 22.25
CA TRP A 737 -27.07 -9.97 22.02
C TRP A 737 -26.28 -11.29 22.05
N GLN A 738 -26.70 -12.17 22.95
CA GLN A 738 -26.24 -13.55 23.01
C GLN A 738 -27.43 -14.46 22.73
N PRO A 739 -27.41 -15.25 21.64
CA PRO A 739 -28.41 -16.27 21.43
C PRO A 739 -28.30 -17.32 22.56
N ALA A 740 -29.42 -17.88 22.99
CA ALA A 740 -29.40 -19.00 23.94
C ALA A 740 -28.57 -20.15 23.34
N SER A 741 -27.78 -20.85 24.15
CA SER A 741 -26.92 -21.95 23.69
C SER A 741 -27.68 -23.03 22.91
N GLU A 742 -28.95 -23.24 23.26
CA GLU A 742 -29.86 -24.21 22.62
C GLU A 742 -30.51 -23.70 21.33
N SER A 743 -30.44 -22.40 21.04
CA SER A 743 -31.09 -21.80 19.86
C SER A 743 -30.34 -22.04 18.55
N GLY A 744 -29.05 -22.41 18.63
CA GLY A 744 -28.22 -22.68 17.45
C GLY A 744 -28.14 -21.50 16.47
N LEU A 745 -28.13 -20.25 16.94
CA LEU A 745 -28.10 -19.02 16.13
C LEU A 745 -26.71 -18.36 16.06
N THR A 746 -25.65 -19.17 16.07
CA THR A 746 -24.25 -18.69 16.12
C THR A 746 -23.86 -17.98 14.82
N ALA A 747 -24.25 -18.49 13.65
CA ALA A 747 -23.94 -17.89 12.36
C ALA A 747 -24.66 -16.54 12.19
N LEU A 748 -25.94 -16.46 12.58
CA LEU A 748 -26.67 -15.19 12.61
C LEU A 748 -25.98 -14.17 13.52
N LYS A 749 -25.54 -14.58 14.70
CA LYS A 749 -24.79 -13.71 15.63
C LYS A 749 -23.50 -13.20 15.00
N ASN A 750 -22.72 -14.05 14.35
CA ASN A 750 -21.50 -13.65 13.68
C ASN A 750 -21.79 -12.63 12.56
N PHE A 751 -22.81 -12.87 11.74
CA PHE A 751 -23.25 -11.93 10.71
C PHE A 751 -23.67 -10.57 11.28
N MET A 752 -24.49 -10.55 12.33
CA MET A 752 -24.90 -9.30 12.98
C MET A 752 -23.73 -8.60 13.68
N THR A 753 -22.76 -9.36 14.19
CA THR A 753 -21.55 -8.81 14.81
C THR A 753 -20.70 -8.14 13.74
N ALA A 754 -20.48 -8.78 12.60
CA ALA A 754 -19.78 -8.18 11.46
C ALA A 754 -20.48 -6.88 11.00
N LEU A 755 -21.80 -6.89 10.82
CA LEU A 755 -22.57 -5.69 10.44
C LEU A 755 -22.36 -4.52 11.42
N ALA A 756 -22.31 -4.80 12.72
CA ALA A 756 -22.14 -3.77 13.76
C ALA A 756 -20.70 -3.25 13.90
N HIS A 757 -19.71 -3.90 13.26
CA HIS A 757 -18.32 -3.42 13.19
C HIS A 757 -18.07 -2.55 11.97
N VAL A 758 -18.87 -2.72 10.92
CA VAL A 758 -18.74 -1.98 9.64
C VAL A 758 -19.66 -0.74 9.60
N SER A 759 -20.54 -0.57 10.60
CA SER A 759 -21.56 0.49 10.70
C SER A 759 -21.14 1.79 11.36
#